data_AF-A0AA37GUK0-F1
#
_entry.id   AF-A0AA37GUK0-F1
#
_cell.length_a   1.000
_cell.length_b   1.000
_cell.length_c   1.000
_cell.angle_alpha   90.00
_cell.angle_beta   90.00
_cell.angle_gamma   90.00
#
_symmetry.space_group_name_H-M   'P 1'
#
loop_
_entity.id
_entity.type
_entity.pdbx_description
1 polymer ?
#
loop_
_entity_poly.entity_id
_entity_poly.type
_entity_poly.pdbx_seq_one_letter_code
_entity_poly.pdbx_strand_id
1 'polypeptide(L)'
;MSIAAAHAEHLDLDAAMDVEDSRSLSNDSRSAKTKELVSMAILECVKVDRVGALRMLEAYRKKWLAIMETYNTEEIDNLDDYFFSRANNGGMGAYYAMLEFSLGIVVTDEEYNMMATPIKHVERCMLLTNDYWSWPREREQAKTQEAGKVFNTVWFLMKQEQCSEEEAKLKVADMVANEEANWVDAKQRIYQEHPNLRPDLVKFLENLHTALAGNDYWSSQCYRHNDWTHVPDQPSENHPKVDELAALGKDAMPCETQGSTGSNTIGVQVSSTAAESNLDFATDAASLLSFLDKNPPQDAHVEVGSSASVSETNTQSSAEISMELRSSSTSSESTSNSFLSEQLKTRNSDTDVISAPIQYVQSLPSKGFRTTLIDCLNRWLEVPPRDMECIKRVINSLHDSSLILDDIEDGAKLRRGFPATHVVYGTSQAINSATFLYVQAVEAIHELENKEMMDVLLSHLKQLFCGQSLDLYWTFNRRCPTEEEYLDMINQKTGALLSMVSELMIAASPRYRANSLSQQRLTQKAFSSFSRLSGLYYQVRDDYMNIVSADYASRKGYAEDLDEQKFSYMLVYMAQQTPEMMDQVEGMFKAMKNGDADALETKKFIVSLLQKSGSLGATRKLLMDWQQGITKEIETLESEFGTPNPTLRLLMESLRIDT
;
A
#
# COMPACT_ATOMS: atom_id res chain seq x y z
N MET A 1 0.18 19.56 -7.16
CA MET A 1 0.88 19.30 -8.45
C MET A 1 0.17 20.10 -9.54
N SER A 2 0.87 20.60 -10.57
CA SER A 2 0.23 21.21 -11.75
C SER A 2 -0.13 20.16 -12.80
N ILE A 3 -1.08 20.43 -13.68
CA ILE A 3 -1.49 19.49 -14.74
C ILE A 3 -0.31 19.16 -15.67
N ALA A 4 0.50 20.16 -16.04
CA ALA A 4 1.70 19.94 -16.84
C ALA A 4 2.74 19.02 -16.15
N ALA A 5 2.82 19.02 -14.82
CA ALA A 5 3.67 18.10 -14.08
C ALA A 5 3.07 16.68 -13.99
N ALA A 6 1.75 16.56 -13.87
CA ALA A 6 1.05 15.27 -13.90
C ALA A 6 1.14 14.60 -15.28
N HIS A 7 0.98 15.37 -16.36
CA HIS A 7 1.15 14.90 -17.73
C HIS A 7 2.62 14.50 -18.02
N ALA A 8 3.59 15.27 -17.52
CA ALA A 8 5.00 14.87 -17.59
C ALA A 8 5.29 13.57 -16.82
N GLU A 9 4.68 13.38 -15.65
CA GLU A 9 4.77 12.15 -14.85
C GLU A 9 4.08 10.95 -15.54
N HIS A 10 3.01 11.18 -16.30
CA HIS A 10 2.37 10.16 -17.13
C HIS A 10 3.26 9.72 -18.29
N LEU A 11 3.91 10.66 -19.00
CA LEU A 11 4.87 10.36 -20.06
C LEU A 11 6.15 9.68 -19.53
N ASP A 12 6.62 10.05 -18.33
CA ASP A 12 7.68 9.33 -17.63
C ASP A 12 7.29 7.89 -17.31
N LEU A 13 6.02 7.64 -16.95
CA LEU A 13 5.49 6.30 -16.65
C LEU A 13 5.31 5.44 -17.92
N ASP A 14 4.76 5.99 -19.01
CA ASP A 14 4.63 5.28 -20.29
C ASP A 14 5.98 4.81 -20.82
N ALA A 15 6.95 5.73 -20.89
CA ALA A 15 8.29 5.38 -21.36
C ALA A 15 9.10 4.54 -20.34
N ALA A 16 8.65 4.46 -19.08
CA ALA A 16 9.15 3.49 -18.08
C ALA A 16 8.52 2.09 -18.25
N MET A 17 7.32 2.00 -18.78
CA MET A 17 6.61 0.75 -19.10
C MET A 17 7.05 0.16 -20.46
N ASP A 18 7.71 0.94 -21.31
CA ASP A 18 8.21 0.46 -22.59
C ASP A 18 9.49 -0.40 -22.47
N VAL A 19 9.36 -1.63 -22.97
CA VAL A 19 10.40 -2.67 -22.99
C VAL A 19 11.47 -2.39 -24.05
N GLU A 20 11.10 -1.68 -25.14
CA GLU A 20 12.01 -1.32 -26.23
C GLU A 20 12.75 0.02 -25.99
N ASP A 21 12.34 0.80 -24.98
CA ASP A 21 12.98 2.07 -24.65
C ASP A 21 14.43 1.86 -24.18
N SER A 22 15.34 2.15 -25.12
CA SER A 22 16.80 2.09 -25.00
C SER A 22 17.45 3.43 -24.66
N ARG A 23 16.69 4.46 -24.22
CA ARG A 23 17.27 5.75 -23.82
C ARG A 23 18.26 5.56 -22.68
N SER A 24 19.46 6.14 -22.83
CA SER A 24 20.43 6.25 -21.73
C SER A 24 19.97 7.33 -20.74
N LEU A 25 19.04 6.95 -19.86
CA LEU A 25 18.60 7.77 -18.74
C LEU A 25 19.74 7.90 -17.72
N SER A 26 19.86 9.05 -17.06
CA SER A 26 20.77 9.20 -15.91
C SER A 26 20.22 8.42 -14.72
N ASN A 27 21.07 7.68 -14.00
CA ASN A 27 20.68 6.89 -12.82
C ASN A 27 20.02 7.74 -11.71
N ASP A 28 20.33 9.04 -11.65
CA ASP A 28 19.72 9.98 -10.69
C ASP A 28 18.37 10.56 -11.15
N SER A 29 17.98 10.34 -12.41
CA SER A 29 16.72 10.87 -12.96
C SER A 29 15.50 10.15 -12.38
N ARG A 30 14.40 10.89 -12.20
CA ARG A 30 13.12 10.33 -11.74
C ARG A 30 12.65 9.22 -12.69
N SER A 31 12.72 9.46 -13.99
CA SER A 31 12.37 8.52 -15.07
C SER A 31 13.13 7.19 -14.95
N ALA A 32 14.44 7.21 -14.66
CA ALA A 32 15.22 5.98 -14.47
C ALA A 32 14.74 5.18 -13.25
N LYS A 33 14.51 5.87 -12.12
CA LYS A 33 14.02 5.23 -10.88
C LYS A 33 12.59 4.70 -11.06
N THR A 34 11.72 5.40 -11.79
CA THR A 34 10.38 4.90 -12.19
C THR A 34 10.48 3.65 -13.07
N LYS A 35 11.41 3.62 -14.05
CA LYS A 35 11.63 2.46 -14.92
C LYS A 35 12.15 1.24 -14.15
N GLU A 36 13.08 1.44 -13.23
CA GLU A 36 13.56 0.40 -12.31
C GLU A 36 12.42 -0.14 -11.42
N LEU A 37 11.63 0.76 -10.81
CA LEU A 37 10.43 0.46 -10.03
C LEU A 37 9.43 -0.44 -10.76
N VAL A 38 9.00 0.02 -11.93
CA VAL A 38 7.97 -0.63 -12.75
C VAL A 38 8.47 -1.98 -13.24
N SER A 39 9.73 -2.06 -13.67
CA SER A 39 10.38 -3.32 -14.06
C SER A 39 10.37 -4.33 -12.90
N MET A 40 10.65 -3.92 -11.66
CA MET A 40 10.57 -4.82 -10.50
C MET A 40 9.15 -5.30 -10.24
N ALA A 41 8.15 -4.40 -10.24
CA ALA A 41 6.75 -4.76 -10.00
C ALA A 41 6.24 -5.76 -11.05
N ILE A 42 6.52 -5.51 -12.34
CA ILE A 42 6.23 -6.41 -13.45
C ILE A 42 6.90 -7.78 -13.23
N LEU A 43 8.18 -7.80 -12.82
CA LEU A 43 8.91 -9.05 -12.59
C LEU A 43 8.34 -9.87 -11.43
N GLU A 44 7.79 -9.25 -10.38
CA GLU A 44 7.07 -9.98 -9.33
C GLU A 44 5.73 -10.53 -9.84
N CYS A 45 4.94 -9.73 -10.58
CA CYS A 45 3.70 -10.23 -11.21
C CYS A 45 3.96 -11.42 -12.15
N VAL A 46 5.04 -11.36 -12.95
CA VAL A 46 5.46 -12.43 -13.88
C VAL A 46 5.92 -13.70 -13.16
N LYS A 47 6.30 -13.65 -11.88
CA LYS A 47 6.55 -14.87 -11.07
C LYS A 47 5.25 -15.51 -10.57
N VAL A 48 4.20 -14.72 -10.33
CA VAL A 48 2.90 -15.20 -9.85
C VAL A 48 2.12 -15.86 -10.98
N ASP A 49 1.90 -15.13 -12.07
CA ASP A 49 1.44 -15.68 -13.35
C ASP A 49 2.06 -14.91 -14.51
N ARG A 50 2.92 -15.58 -15.26
CA ARG A 50 3.59 -15.01 -16.43
C ARG A 50 2.61 -14.66 -17.57
N VAL A 51 1.51 -15.37 -17.74
CA VAL A 51 0.59 -15.15 -18.87
C VAL A 51 -0.34 -13.98 -18.57
N GLY A 52 -0.99 -13.99 -17.41
CA GLY A 52 -1.82 -12.88 -16.93
C GLY A 52 -1.02 -11.59 -16.72
N ALA A 53 0.19 -11.65 -16.17
CA ALA A 53 1.01 -10.45 -16.00
C ALA A 53 1.44 -9.81 -17.33
N LEU A 54 1.72 -10.63 -18.36
CA LEU A 54 2.04 -10.11 -19.70
C LEU A 54 0.78 -9.52 -20.39
N ARG A 55 -0.39 -10.16 -20.26
CA ARG A 55 -1.68 -9.58 -20.72
C ARG A 55 -1.98 -8.25 -20.02
N MET A 56 -1.80 -8.20 -18.70
CA MET A 56 -1.99 -7.00 -17.88
C MET A 56 -1.05 -5.86 -18.30
N LEU A 57 0.25 -6.14 -18.45
CA LEU A 57 1.23 -5.15 -18.92
C LEU A 57 0.91 -4.64 -20.33
N GLU A 58 0.53 -5.52 -21.24
CA GLU A 58 0.18 -5.13 -22.61
C GLU A 58 -1.09 -4.27 -22.65
N ALA A 59 -2.11 -4.59 -21.84
CA ALA A 59 -3.29 -3.76 -21.68
C ALA A 59 -2.94 -2.37 -21.11
N TYR A 60 -2.13 -2.31 -20.05
CA TYR A 60 -1.66 -1.05 -19.46
C TYR A 60 -0.98 -0.14 -20.48
N ARG A 61 0.05 -0.64 -21.19
CA ARG A 61 0.82 0.14 -22.17
C ARG A 61 -0.03 0.51 -23.40
N LYS A 62 -0.69 -0.48 -24.04
CA LYS A 62 -1.36 -0.26 -25.33
C LYS A 62 -2.78 0.31 -25.26
N LYS A 63 -3.50 0.16 -24.14
CA LYS A 63 -4.92 0.58 -24.02
C LYS A 63 -5.17 1.78 -23.12
N TRP A 64 -4.28 2.08 -22.16
CA TRP A 64 -4.48 3.21 -21.24
C TRP A 64 -3.47 4.34 -21.49
N LEU A 65 -2.17 4.07 -21.33
CA LEU A 65 -1.12 5.10 -21.43
C LEU A 65 -1.04 5.73 -22.83
N ALA A 66 -1.20 4.91 -23.88
CA ALA A 66 -1.25 5.37 -25.26
C ALA A 66 -2.50 6.19 -25.65
N ILE A 67 -3.49 6.35 -24.76
CA ILE A 67 -4.82 6.90 -25.08
C ILE A 67 -5.28 8.01 -24.09
N MET A 68 -4.74 8.08 -22.87
CA MET A 68 -5.13 9.09 -21.87
C MET A 68 -4.87 10.53 -22.36
N GLU A 69 -5.73 11.48 -21.97
CA GLU A 69 -5.70 12.90 -22.40
C GLU A 69 -5.79 13.19 -23.92
N THR A 70 -5.95 12.19 -24.80
CA THR A 70 -6.00 12.40 -26.27
C THR A 70 -7.31 12.99 -26.81
N TYR A 71 -8.40 12.98 -26.04
CA TYR A 71 -9.72 13.43 -26.49
C TYR A 71 -10.05 14.86 -26.03
N ASN A 72 -10.69 15.64 -26.90
CA ASN A 72 -11.30 16.92 -26.56
C ASN A 72 -12.80 16.71 -26.23
N THR A 73 -13.24 16.99 -25.00
CA THR A 73 -14.67 16.86 -24.64
C THR A 73 -15.55 17.94 -25.27
N GLU A 74 -14.96 18.96 -25.92
CA GLU A 74 -15.71 19.95 -26.69
C GLU A 74 -16.16 19.44 -28.07
N GLU A 75 -15.55 18.38 -28.60
CA GLU A 75 -15.78 17.82 -29.94
C GLU A 75 -16.72 16.60 -29.94
N ILE A 76 -17.34 16.31 -28.79
CA ILE A 76 -18.21 15.15 -28.58
C ILE A 76 -19.66 15.61 -28.46
N ASP A 77 -20.46 15.36 -29.51
CA ASP A 77 -21.87 15.79 -29.60
C ASP A 77 -22.88 14.76 -29.05
N ASN A 78 -22.44 13.58 -28.58
CA ASN A 78 -23.34 12.53 -28.09
C ASN A 78 -22.78 11.72 -26.92
N LEU A 79 -23.71 11.19 -26.10
CA LEU A 79 -23.41 10.54 -24.83
C LEU A 79 -22.71 9.18 -24.98
N ASP A 80 -22.96 8.43 -26.06
CA ASP A 80 -22.31 7.12 -26.29
C ASP A 80 -20.82 7.30 -26.67
N ASP A 81 -20.49 8.29 -27.52
CA ASP A 81 -19.11 8.69 -27.79
C ASP A 81 -18.42 9.32 -26.57
N TYR A 82 -19.17 10.05 -25.73
CA TYR A 82 -18.64 10.54 -24.45
C TYR A 82 -18.25 9.36 -23.55
N PHE A 83 -19.13 8.37 -23.36
CA PHE A 83 -18.81 7.20 -22.55
C PHE A 83 -17.63 6.40 -23.09
N PHE A 84 -17.52 6.19 -24.41
CA PHE A 84 -16.36 5.54 -25.02
C PHE A 84 -15.05 6.29 -24.68
N SER A 85 -15.05 7.61 -24.86
CA SER A 85 -13.89 8.47 -24.55
C SER A 85 -13.57 8.49 -23.04
N ARG A 86 -14.61 8.51 -22.18
CA ARG A 86 -14.52 8.52 -20.72
C ARG A 86 -14.08 7.19 -20.13
N ALA A 87 -14.41 6.05 -20.76
CA ALA A 87 -13.95 4.71 -20.40
C ALA A 87 -12.47 4.50 -20.72
N ASN A 88 -12.03 4.95 -21.90
CA ASN A 88 -10.61 4.98 -22.28
C ASN A 88 -9.80 5.85 -21.32
N ASN A 89 -10.23 7.09 -21.07
CA ASN A 89 -9.59 8.00 -20.12
C ASN A 89 -9.61 7.45 -18.67
N GLY A 90 -10.68 6.75 -18.29
CA GLY A 90 -10.84 6.07 -17.00
C GLY A 90 -10.03 4.78 -16.85
N GLY A 91 -9.42 4.26 -17.92
CA GLY A 91 -8.57 3.07 -17.88
C GLY A 91 -9.30 1.73 -17.76
N MET A 92 -10.58 1.64 -18.18
CA MET A 92 -11.38 0.40 -18.04
C MET A 92 -10.68 -0.82 -18.70
N GLY A 93 -10.04 -0.63 -19.85
CA GLY A 93 -9.27 -1.68 -20.53
C GLY A 93 -8.06 -2.21 -19.75
N ALA A 94 -7.50 -1.44 -18.81
CA ALA A 94 -6.47 -1.89 -17.88
C ALA A 94 -7.09 -2.54 -16.63
N TYR A 95 -8.19 -1.98 -16.11
CA TYR A 95 -8.95 -2.56 -14.99
C TYR A 95 -9.37 -4.01 -15.24
N TYR A 96 -9.93 -4.33 -16.41
CA TYR A 96 -10.32 -5.71 -16.72
C TYR A 96 -9.13 -6.68 -16.76
N ALA A 97 -7.98 -6.26 -17.29
CA ALA A 97 -6.78 -7.09 -17.32
C ALA A 97 -6.14 -7.27 -15.92
N MET A 98 -6.26 -6.28 -15.03
CA MET A 98 -5.94 -6.45 -13.61
C MET A 98 -6.89 -7.42 -12.91
N LEU A 99 -8.18 -7.41 -13.27
CA LEU A 99 -9.19 -8.30 -12.68
C LEU A 99 -8.98 -9.75 -13.14
N GLU A 100 -8.69 -9.99 -14.42
CA GLU A 100 -8.25 -11.29 -14.94
C GLU A 100 -7.08 -11.84 -14.12
N PHE A 101 -5.99 -11.07 -14.01
CA PHE A 101 -4.79 -11.44 -13.26
C PHE A 101 -5.09 -11.68 -11.76
N SER A 102 -5.85 -10.79 -11.12
CA SER A 102 -6.17 -10.89 -9.68
C SER A 102 -7.06 -12.08 -9.34
N LEU A 103 -7.92 -12.50 -10.28
CA LEU A 103 -8.76 -13.68 -10.13
C LEU A 103 -8.07 -14.98 -10.57
N GLY A 104 -6.90 -14.90 -11.21
CA GLY A 104 -6.18 -16.04 -11.77
C GLY A 104 -6.92 -16.68 -12.96
N ILE A 105 -7.58 -15.87 -13.78
CA ILE A 105 -8.39 -16.32 -14.92
C ILE A 105 -7.90 -15.67 -16.22
N VAL A 106 -8.23 -16.29 -17.35
CA VAL A 106 -8.11 -15.68 -18.68
C VAL A 106 -9.48 -15.70 -19.35
N VAL A 107 -9.93 -14.55 -19.83
CA VAL A 107 -11.16 -14.39 -20.62
C VAL A 107 -10.78 -14.28 -22.10
N THR A 108 -11.43 -15.08 -22.95
CA THR A 108 -11.21 -15.07 -24.40
C THR A 108 -12.00 -13.96 -25.09
N ASP A 109 -11.60 -13.59 -26.31
CA ASP A 109 -12.32 -12.57 -27.08
C ASP A 109 -13.77 -13.01 -27.42
N GLU A 110 -14.01 -14.32 -27.59
CA GLU A 110 -15.36 -14.87 -27.79
C GLU A 110 -16.24 -14.71 -26.54
N GLU A 111 -15.68 -14.95 -25.34
CA GLU A 111 -16.36 -14.74 -24.06
C GLU A 111 -16.56 -13.24 -23.75
N TYR A 112 -15.60 -12.38 -24.11
CA TYR A 112 -15.78 -10.93 -24.02
C TYR A 112 -16.89 -10.43 -24.95
N ASN A 113 -16.99 -10.96 -26.17
CA ASN A 113 -18.07 -10.61 -27.10
C ASN A 113 -19.44 -11.10 -26.60
N MET A 114 -19.52 -12.30 -26.02
CA MET A 114 -20.71 -12.80 -25.31
C MET A 114 -21.12 -11.87 -24.16
N MET A 115 -20.15 -11.38 -23.38
CA MET A 115 -20.39 -10.50 -22.23
C MET A 115 -20.43 -9.00 -22.58
N ALA A 116 -20.34 -8.59 -23.86
CA ALA A 116 -20.15 -7.19 -24.24
C ALA A 116 -21.29 -6.26 -23.76
N THR A 117 -22.55 -6.71 -23.87
CA THR A 117 -23.72 -5.95 -23.39
C THR A 117 -23.70 -5.77 -21.85
N PRO A 118 -23.61 -6.83 -21.03
CA PRO A 118 -23.50 -6.66 -19.58
C PRO A 118 -22.25 -5.87 -19.14
N ILE A 119 -21.09 -6.04 -19.81
CA ILE A 119 -19.88 -5.24 -19.54
C ILE A 119 -20.12 -3.74 -19.79
N LYS A 120 -20.78 -3.35 -20.89
CA LYS A 120 -21.13 -1.95 -21.18
C LYS A 120 -21.90 -1.28 -20.03
N HIS A 121 -22.81 -2.02 -19.38
CA HIS A 121 -23.56 -1.51 -18.22
C HIS A 121 -22.66 -1.33 -16.98
N VAL A 122 -21.71 -2.25 -16.73
CA VAL A 122 -20.71 -2.13 -15.65
C VAL A 122 -19.81 -0.92 -15.86
N GLU A 123 -19.23 -0.75 -17.05
CA GLU A 123 -18.36 0.40 -17.36
C GLU A 123 -19.10 1.73 -17.11
N ARG A 124 -20.32 1.85 -17.65
CA ARG A 124 -21.13 3.06 -17.46
C ARG A 124 -21.47 3.33 -16.02
N CYS A 125 -21.90 2.32 -15.26
CA CYS A 125 -22.17 2.48 -13.84
C CYS A 125 -20.91 2.97 -13.11
N MET A 126 -19.75 2.34 -13.31
CA MET A 126 -18.51 2.75 -12.64
C MET A 126 -18.12 4.20 -12.94
N LEU A 127 -18.23 4.61 -14.20
CA LEU A 127 -17.89 5.96 -14.67
C LEU A 127 -18.91 7.02 -14.20
N LEU A 128 -20.21 6.71 -14.23
CA LEU A 128 -21.28 7.60 -13.77
C LEU A 128 -21.23 7.83 -12.26
N THR A 129 -21.04 6.75 -11.48
CA THR A 129 -20.81 6.83 -10.04
C THR A 129 -19.57 7.69 -9.74
N ASN A 130 -18.48 7.49 -10.49
CA ASN A 130 -17.27 8.29 -10.33
C ASN A 130 -17.51 9.78 -10.65
N ASP A 131 -18.17 10.08 -11.77
CA ASP A 131 -18.51 11.45 -12.19
C ASP A 131 -19.45 12.14 -11.19
N TYR A 132 -20.49 11.44 -10.69
CA TYR A 132 -21.44 11.96 -9.72
C TYR A 132 -20.79 12.42 -8.42
N TRP A 133 -19.92 11.59 -7.84
CA TRP A 133 -19.25 11.88 -6.57
C TRP A 133 -18.07 12.84 -6.74
N SER A 134 -17.30 12.74 -7.83
CA SER A 134 -16.15 13.62 -8.08
C SER A 134 -16.52 15.06 -8.48
N TRP A 135 -17.73 15.27 -9.00
CA TRP A 135 -18.16 16.55 -9.57
C TRP A 135 -17.88 17.80 -8.68
N PRO A 136 -18.13 17.83 -7.35
CA PRO A 136 -17.87 19.01 -6.54
C PRO A 136 -16.41 19.48 -6.56
N ARG A 137 -15.45 18.53 -6.62
CA ARG A 137 -14.02 18.80 -6.79
C ARG A 137 -13.73 19.34 -8.19
N GLU A 138 -14.26 18.67 -9.21
CA GLU A 138 -13.94 18.95 -10.61
C GLU A 138 -14.54 20.28 -11.08
N ARG A 139 -15.71 20.65 -10.56
CA ARG A 139 -16.30 21.98 -10.70
C ARG A 139 -15.41 23.09 -10.11
N GLU A 140 -14.77 22.85 -8.97
CA GLU A 140 -13.83 23.83 -8.39
C GLU A 140 -12.54 23.90 -9.21
N GLN A 141 -12.04 22.75 -9.65
CA GLN A 141 -10.86 22.64 -10.51
C GLN A 141 -11.09 23.36 -11.85
N ALA A 142 -12.28 23.22 -12.45
CA ALA A 142 -12.67 23.86 -13.71
C ALA A 142 -12.60 25.40 -13.67
N LYS A 143 -12.84 26.04 -12.52
CA LYS A 143 -12.65 27.50 -12.35
C LYS A 143 -11.20 27.96 -12.49
N THR A 144 -10.25 27.03 -12.34
CA THR A 144 -8.79 27.27 -12.38
C THR A 144 -8.14 26.69 -13.64
N GLN A 145 -8.90 25.98 -14.46
CA GLN A 145 -8.47 25.42 -15.74
C GLN A 145 -8.85 26.34 -16.90
N GLU A 146 -8.21 26.14 -18.04
CA GLU A 146 -8.72 26.63 -19.33
C GLU A 146 -9.95 25.80 -19.71
N ALA A 147 -10.98 26.44 -20.28
CA ALA A 147 -12.22 25.77 -20.66
C ALA A 147 -11.96 24.69 -21.72
N GLY A 148 -12.63 23.54 -21.60
CA GLY A 148 -12.56 22.42 -22.56
C GLY A 148 -11.89 21.13 -22.04
N LYS A 149 -11.44 21.06 -20.79
CA LYS A 149 -10.76 19.87 -20.21
C LYS A 149 -11.52 19.08 -19.14
N VAL A 150 -12.81 19.36 -18.93
CA VAL A 150 -13.62 18.70 -17.89
C VAL A 150 -14.22 17.40 -18.44
N PHE A 151 -13.74 16.26 -17.94
CA PHE A 151 -14.26 14.91 -18.21
C PHE A 151 -15.24 14.47 -17.13
N ASN A 152 -16.41 15.13 -17.06
CA ASN A 152 -17.47 14.78 -16.12
C ASN A 152 -18.85 14.85 -16.77
N THR A 153 -19.67 13.81 -16.58
CA THR A 153 -21.01 13.68 -17.18
C THR A 153 -21.95 14.81 -16.72
N VAL A 154 -21.80 15.32 -15.49
CA VAL A 154 -22.59 16.47 -15.01
C VAL A 154 -22.32 17.70 -15.88
N TRP A 155 -21.05 18.01 -16.14
CA TRP A 155 -20.64 19.12 -17.02
C TRP A 155 -21.10 18.91 -18.47
N PHE A 156 -21.00 17.68 -18.98
CA PHE A 156 -21.45 17.29 -20.31
C PHE A 156 -22.96 17.56 -20.49
N LEU A 157 -23.80 17.10 -19.56
CA LEU A 157 -25.25 17.33 -19.60
C LEU A 157 -25.62 18.82 -19.43
N MET A 158 -24.95 19.55 -18.54
CA MET A 158 -25.16 21.01 -18.41
C MET A 158 -24.89 21.74 -19.73
N LYS A 159 -23.84 21.35 -20.47
CA LYS A 159 -23.49 21.94 -21.77
C LYS A 159 -24.47 21.53 -22.87
N GLN A 160 -24.81 20.23 -22.96
CA GLN A 160 -25.61 19.68 -24.06
C GLN A 160 -27.11 20.01 -23.92
N GLU A 161 -27.66 19.90 -22.72
CA GLU A 161 -29.11 20.07 -22.47
C GLU A 161 -29.48 21.46 -21.92
N GLN A 162 -28.49 22.30 -21.61
CA GLN A 162 -28.68 23.66 -21.05
C GLN A 162 -29.46 23.67 -19.71
N CYS A 163 -29.33 22.60 -18.92
CA CYS A 163 -29.97 22.43 -17.61
C CYS A 163 -29.11 22.95 -16.45
N SER A 164 -29.69 23.05 -15.25
CA SER A 164 -28.98 23.45 -14.03
C SER A 164 -27.97 22.38 -13.56
N GLU A 165 -27.06 22.75 -12.65
CA GLU A 165 -26.13 21.81 -12.03
C GLU A 165 -26.88 20.73 -11.25
N GLU A 166 -27.91 21.11 -10.50
CA GLU A 166 -28.77 20.22 -9.73
C GLU A 166 -29.56 19.27 -10.65
N GLU A 167 -30.13 19.78 -11.74
CA GLU A 167 -30.83 18.98 -12.75
C GLU A 167 -29.89 17.97 -13.43
N ALA A 168 -28.65 18.37 -13.75
CA ALA A 168 -27.64 17.48 -14.31
C ALA A 168 -27.16 16.42 -13.30
N LYS A 169 -26.93 16.80 -12.02
CA LYS A 169 -26.58 15.84 -10.95
C LYS A 169 -27.68 14.79 -10.75
N LEU A 170 -28.95 15.21 -10.73
CA LEU A 170 -30.09 14.30 -10.59
C LEU A 170 -30.17 13.32 -11.75
N LYS A 171 -30.03 13.80 -13.00
CA LYS A 171 -29.96 12.94 -14.19
C LYS A 171 -28.82 11.91 -14.11
N VAL A 172 -27.62 12.32 -13.68
CA VAL A 172 -26.50 11.37 -13.50
C VAL A 172 -26.83 10.30 -12.43
N ALA A 173 -27.49 10.67 -11.33
CA ALA A 173 -27.92 9.71 -10.31
C ALA A 173 -28.99 8.73 -10.84
N ASP A 174 -29.98 9.23 -11.58
CA ASP A 174 -30.97 8.38 -12.27
C ASP A 174 -30.27 7.44 -13.27
N MET A 175 -29.26 7.92 -14.00
CA MET A 175 -28.49 7.11 -14.95
C MET A 175 -27.66 6.00 -14.27
N VAL A 176 -27.09 6.24 -13.09
CA VAL A 176 -26.43 5.17 -12.29
C VAL A 176 -27.45 4.06 -12.00
N ALA A 177 -28.59 4.41 -11.39
CA ALA A 177 -29.60 3.42 -10.99
C ALA A 177 -30.18 2.64 -12.19
N ASN A 178 -30.34 3.30 -13.35
CA ASN A 178 -30.78 2.63 -14.58
C ASN A 178 -29.71 1.67 -15.14
N GLU A 179 -28.42 2.05 -15.16
CA GLU A 179 -27.36 1.16 -15.65
C GLU A 179 -27.06 0.01 -14.67
N GLU A 180 -27.24 0.19 -13.36
CA GLU A 180 -27.22 -0.90 -12.38
C GLU A 180 -28.35 -1.92 -12.62
N ALA A 181 -29.58 -1.44 -12.84
CA ALA A 181 -30.72 -2.30 -13.15
C ALA A 181 -30.50 -3.07 -14.49
N ASN A 182 -30.02 -2.37 -15.52
CA ASN A 182 -29.67 -2.99 -16.80
C ASN A 182 -28.59 -4.07 -16.64
N TRP A 183 -27.56 -3.83 -15.80
CA TRP A 183 -26.52 -4.81 -15.49
C TRP A 183 -27.09 -6.05 -14.80
N VAL A 184 -27.97 -5.90 -13.80
CA VAL A 184 -28.60 -7.05 -13.12
C VAL A 184 -29.40 -7.90 -14.11
N ASP A 185 -30.25 -7.27 -14.92
CA ASP A 185 -31.04 -7.97 -15.94
C ASP A 185 -30.17 -8.60 -17.03
N ALA A 186 -29.06 -7.96 -17.42
CA ALA A 186 -28.15 -8.48 -18.44
C ALA A 186 -27.30 -9.65 -17.93
N LYS A 187 -26.78 -9.57 -16.69
CA LYS A 187 -26.08 -10.68 -16.02
C LYS A 187 -27.01 -11.89 -15.87
N GLN A 188 -28.25 -11.67 -15.46
CA GLN A 188 -29.22 -12.77 -15.31
C GLN A 188 -29.66 -13.36 -16.67
N ARG A 189 -29.70 -12.57 -17.76
CA ARG A 189 -29.88 -13.08 -19.12
C ARG A 189 -28.73 -13.99 -19.56
N ILE A 190 -27.47 -13.61 -19.34
CA ILE A 190 -26.31 -14.49 -19.62
C ILE A 190 -26.44 -15.84 -18.90
N TYR A 191 -26.85 -15.85 -17.63
CA TYR A 191 -27.04 -17.10 -16.88
C TYR A 191 -28.23 -17.96 -17.36
N GLN A 192 -29.21 -17.37 -18.07
CA GLN A 192 -30.33 -18.10 -18.68
C GLN A 192 -29.99 -18.61 -20.09
N GLU A 193 -29.30 -17.81 -20.89
CA GLU A 193 -28.89 -18.12 -22.27
C GLU A 193 -27.71 -19.12 -22.29
N HIS A 194 -26.82 -19.05 -21.30
CA HIS A 194 -25.66 -19.92 -21.14
C HIS A 194 -25.69 -20.67 -19.79
N PRO A 195 -26.61 -21.64 -19.58
CA PRO A 195 -26.74 -22.36 -18.31
C PRO A 195 -25.54 -23.26 -17.94
N ASN A 196 -24.60 -23.46 -18.87
CA ASN A 196 -23.33 -24.16 -18.67
C ASN A 196 -22.13 -23.19 -18.76
N LEU A 197 -22.30 -21.93 -18.36
CA LEU A 197 -21.23 -20.92 -18.38
C LEU A 197 -20.02 -21.40 -17.55
N ARG A 198 -18.81 -21.17 -18.06
CA ARG A 198 -17.56 -21.54 -17.38
C ARG A 198 -17.50 -20.89 -15.98
N PRO A 199 -17.15 -21.63 -14.90
CA PRO A 199 -17.11 -21.07 -13.54
C PRO A 199 -16.27 -19.80 -13.39
N ASP A 200 -15.18 -19.68 -14.15
CA ASP A 200 -14.34 -18.48 -14.19
C ASP A 200 -15.10 -17.21 -14.64
N LEU A 201 -16.05 -17.35 -15.58
CA LEU A 201 -16.87 -16.25 -16.07
C LEU A 201 -17.97 -15.88 -15.06
N VAL A 202 -18.55 -16.88 -14.37
CA VAL A 202 -19.47 -16.62 -13.24
C VAL A 202 -18.72 -15.86 -12.14
N LYS A 203 -17.52 -16.32 -11.78
CA LYS A 203 -16.61 -15.65 -10.83
C LYS A 203 -16.28 -14.23 -11.27
N PHE A 204 -15.99 -13.99 -12.55
CA PHE A 204 -15.73 -12.67 -13.13
C PHE A 204 -16.96 -11.75 -13.03
N LEU A 205 -18.14 -12.21 -13.48
CA LEU A 205 -19.39 -11.45 -13.46
C LEU A 205 -19.85 -11.12 -12.03
N GLU A 206 -19.72 -12.04 -11.07
CA GLU A 206 -20.01 -11.73 -9.67
C GLU A 206 -18.98 -10.76 -9.05
N ASN A 207 -17.70 -10.86 -9.41
CA ASN A 207 -16.71 -9.85 -8.97
C ASN A 207 -17.00 -8.46 -9.54
N LEU A 208 -17.45 -8.35 -10.80
CA LEU A 208 -17.91 -7.07 -11.35
C LEU A 208 -19.13 -6.53 -10.61
N HIS A 209 -20.05 -7.39 -10.19
CA HIS A 209 -21.22 -6.98 -9.40
C HIS A 209 -20.82 -6.47 -8.01
N THR A 210 -19.89 -7.14 -7.31
CA THR A 210 -19.29 -6.64 -6.07
C THR A 210 -18.51 -5.34 -6.27
N ALA A 211 -17.81 -5.19 -7.41
CA ALA A 211 -17.02 -4.00 -7.72
C ALA A 211 -17.87 -2.75 -7.97
N LEU A 212 -19.12 -2.87 -8.45
CA LEU A 212 -20.05 -1.72 -8.53
C LEU A 212 -20.36 -1.15 -7.13
N ALA A 213 -20.84 -2.01 -6.22
CA ALA A 213 -21.14 -1.61 -4.84
C ALA A 213 -19.89 -1.08 -4.10
N GLY A 214 -18.73 -1.71 -4.33
CA GLY A 214 -17.46 -1.23 -3.80
C GLY A 214 -17.03 0.13 -4.37
N ASN A 215 -17.30 0.39 -5.66
CA ASN A 215 -16.99 1.67 -6.31
C ASN A 215 -17.89 2.80 -5.82
N ASP A 216 -19.18 2.56 -5.55
CA ASP A 216 -20.07 3.57 -4.97
C ASP A 216 -19.75 3.85 -3.50
N TYR A 217 -19.58 2.82 -2.66
CA TYR A 217 -19.17 3.02 -1.26
C TYR A 217 -17.82 3.75 -1.17
N TRP A 218 -16.83 3.38 -2.01
CA TRP A 218 -15.56 4.10 -2.04
C TRP A 218 -15.72 5.54 -2.57
N SER A 219 -16.50 5.75 -3.63
CA SER A 219 -16.66 7.08 -4.24
C SER A 219 -17.43 8.04 -3.35
N SER A 220 -18.42 7.55 -2.61
CA SER A 220 -19.23 8.31 -1.65
C SER A 220 -18.52 8.61 -0.34
N GLN A 221 -17.56 7.78 0.09
CA GLN A 221 -16.88 7.92 1.38
C GLN A 221 -15.45 8.46 1.31
N CYS A 222 -14.81 8.52 0.13
CA CYS A 222 -13.40 8.91 0.07
C CYS A 222 -13.16 10.43 0.21
N TYR A 223 -12.10 10.79 0.95
CA TYR A 223 -11.53 12.15 1.02
C TYR A 223 -11.02 12.70 -0.33
N ARG A 224 -11.12 11.93 -1.42
CA ARG A 224 -10.79 12.37 -2.79
C ARG A 224 -11.99 13.06 -3.46
N HIS A 225 -13.21 12.85 -2.97
CA HIS A 225 -14.45 13.45 -3.48
C HIS A 225 -15.12 14.38 -2.48
N ASN A 226 -15.10 14.00 -1.20
CA ASN A 226 -15.59 14.84 -0.10
C ASN A 226 -14.49 15.76 0.45
N ASP A 227 -14.86 16.68 1.35
CA ASP A 227 -13.88 17.51 2.05
C ASP A 227 -13.19 16.78 3.22
N TRP A 228 -12.23 17.44 3.86
CA TRP A 228 -11.42 16.88 4.94
C TRP A 228 -12.17 16.75 6.29
N THR A 229 -13.38 17.30 6.40
CA THR A 229 -14.28 17.16 7.56
C THR A 229 -15.29 16.03 7.41
N HIS A 230 -15.43 15.47 6.21
CA HIS A 230 -16.18 14.24 5.97
C HIS A 230 -15.58 13.09 6.76
N VAL A 231 -16.28 12.64 7.81
CA VAL A 231 -15.91 11.42 8.54
C VAL A 231 -16.57 10.24 7.83
N PRO A 232 -15.81 9.30 7.25
CA PRO A 232 -16.39 8.15 6.57
C PRO A 232 -17.29 7.32 7.49
N ASP A 233 -18.48 6.94 7.01
CA ASP A 233 -19.42 6.11 7.75
C ASP A 233 -18.75 4.80 8.19
N GLN A 234 -18.54 4.66 9.49
CA GLN A 234 -17.93 3.47 10.07
C GLN A 234 -18.89 2.28 9.90
N PRO A 235 -18.41 1.10 9.50
CA PRO A 235 -19.21 -0.12 9.54
C PRO A 235 -19.78 -0.33 10.95
N SER A 236 -21.03 -0.80 11.03
CA SER A 236 -21.62 -1.14 12.33
C SER A 236 -20.83 -2.29 12.99
N GLU A 237 -20.88 -2.42 14.32
CA GLU A 237 -20.13 -3.46 15.07
C GLU A 237 -20.45 -4.90 14.62
N ASN A 238 -21.60 -5.09 13.95
CA ASN A 238 -22.05 -6.37 13.39
C ASN A 238 -21.82 -6.51 11.87
N HIS A 239 -21.13 -5.57 11.22
CA HIS A 239 -20.79 -5.69 9.80
C HIS A 239 -19.74 -6.80 9.63
N PRO A 240 -19.93 -7.75 8.70
CA PRO A 240 -18.95 -8.80 8.45
C PRO A 240 -17.56 -8.24 8.12
N LYS A 241 -16.53 -8.81 8.72
CA LYS A 241 -15.13 -8.44 8.47
C LYS A 241 -14.68 -8.93 7.10
N VAL A 242 -13.55 -8.40 6.62
CA VAL A 242 -13.03 -8.72 5.27
C VAL A 242 -12.71 -10.22 5.11
N ASP A 243 -12.22 -10.87 6.17
CA ASP A 243 -11.98 -12.31 6.25
C ASP A 243 -13.28 -13.14 6.34
N GLU A 244 -14.31 -12.62 7.00
CA GLU A 244 -15.65 -13.23 7.08
C GLU A 244 -16.38 -13.13 5.71
N LEU A 245 -16.25 -12.01 5.00
CA LEU A 245 -16.71 -11.84 3.61
C LEU A 245 -15.95 -12.78 2.65
N ALA A 246 -14.63 -12.94 2.83
CA ALA A 246 -13.83 -13.89 2.06
C ALA A 246 -14.19 -15.36 2.36
N ALA A 247 -14.71 -15.66 3.55
CA ALA A 247 -15.27 -16.98 3.89
C ALA A 247 -16.61 -17.23 3.19
N LEU A 248 -17.53 -16.26 3.18
CA LEU A 248 -18.80 -16.35 2.42
C LEU A 248 -18.55 -16.58 0.92
N GLY A 249 -17.48 -16.01 0.35
CA GLY A 249 -17.05 -16.27 -1.02
C GLY A 249 -16.62 -17.72 -1.31
N LYS A 250 -16.29 -18.53 -0.28
CA LYS A 250 -16.03 -19.98 -0.45
C LYS A 250 -17.32 -20.78 -0.46
N ASP A 251 -18.28 -20.44 0.39
CA ASP A 251 -19.58 -21.15 0.45
C ASP A 251 -20.44 -20.91 -0.79
N ALA A 252 -20.22 -19.79 -1.50
CA ALA A 252 -20.84 -19.49 -2.79
C ALA A 252 -20.21 -20.24 -3.99
N MET A 253 -19.01 -20.81 -3.85
CA MET A 253 -18.34 -21.56 -4.92
C MET A 253 -18.80 -23.03 -4.92
N PRO A 254 -19.29 -23.59 -6.04
CA PRO A 254 -19.67 -25.00 -6.10
C PRO A 254 -18.49 -25.93 -5.83
N CYS A 255 -18.47 -26.54 -4.64
CA CYS A 255 -17.44 -27.50 -4.26
C CYS A 255 -17.60 -28.80 -5.08
N GLU A 256 -16.62 -29.13 -5.92
CA GLU A 256 -16.57 -30.38 -6.68
C GLU A 256 -16.64 -31.59 -5.73
N THR A 257 -17.83 -32.17 -5.59
CA THR A 257 -18.08 -33.32 -4.73
C THR A 257 -18.67 -34.46 -5.56
N GLN A 258 -18.02 -35.61 -5.46
CA GLN A 258 -18.36 -36.80 -6.25
C GLN A 258 -19.80 -37.24 -5.91
N GLY A 259 -20.63 -37.37 -6.95
CA GLY A 259 -22.08 -37.29 -6.78
C GLY A 259 -22.75 -38.51 -6.15
N SER A 260 -23.92 -38.26 -5.56
CA SER A 260 -24.99 -39.27 -5.45
C SER A 260 -26.36 -38.60 -5.57
N THR A 261 -27.37 -39.38 -5.97
CA THR A 261 -28.67 -38.89 -6.46
C THR A 261 -29.62 -38.41 -5.36
N GLY A 262 -30.27 -37.25 -5.56
CA GLY A 262 -31.36 -36.77 -4.71
C GLY A 262 -32.27 -35.75 -5.40
N SER A 263 -33.34 -36.21 -6.04
CA SER A 263 -34.34 -35.33 -6.69
C SER A 263 -35.31 -34.73 -5.68
N ASN A 264 -35.59 -33.42 -5.78
CA ASN A 264 -36.95 -32.89 -5.62
C ASN A 264 -37.11 -31.49 -6.24
N THR A 265 -38.12 -31.36 -7.10
CA THR A 265 -38.53 -30.10 -7.75
C THR A 265 -39.60 -29.37 -6.93
N ILE A 266 -39.47 -28.06 -6.78
CA ILE A 266 -40.61 -27.14 -6.68
C ILE A 266 -40.35 -26.02 -7.68
N GLY A 267 -41.31 -25.76 -8.58
CA GLY A 267 -41.17 -24.77 -9.64
C GLY A 267 -42.07 -23.56 -9.43
N VAL A 268 -41.74 -22.46 -10.11
CA VAL A 268 -42.59 -21.27 -10.27
C VAL A 268 -42.76 -21.02 -11.77
N GLN A 269 -44.00 -20.87 -12.22
CA GLN A 269 -44.30 -20.50 -13.61
C GLN A 269 -44.42 -18.97 -13.72
N VAL A 270 -43.76 -18.38 -14.72
CA VAL A 270 -44.19 -17.11 -15.31
C VAL A 270 -44.20 -17.31 -16.83
N SER A 271 -45.33 -16.99 -17.46
CA SER A 271 -45.55 -17.19 -18.90
C SER A 271 -45.07 -16.01 -19.73
N SER A 272 -44.33 -16.26 -20.81
CA SER A 272 -44.02 -15.25 -21.83
C SER A 272 -45.03 -15.24 -22.99
N THR A 273 -45.29 -14.04 -23.51
CA THR A 273 -45.80 -13.77 -24.87
C THR A 273 -45.03 -12.53 -25.34
N ALA A 274 -44.14 -12.59 -26.33
CA ALA A 274 -44.40 -12.76 -27.78
C ALA A 274 -45.11 -11.51 -28.38
N ALA A 275 -44.73 -10.99 -29.56
CA ALA A 275 -43.89 -11.57 -30.61
C ALA A 275 -43.09 -10.54 -31.44
N GLU A 276 -41.95 -11.01 -31.99
CA GLU A 276 -41.47 -10.89 -33.39
C GLU A 276 -41.68 -9.61 -34.24
N SER A 277 -40.62 -9.16 -34.92
CA SER A 277 -40.48 -9.25 -36.40
C SER A 277 -39.30 -8.40 -36.97
N ASN A 278 -38.80 -8.60 -38.20
CA ASN A 278 -38.34 -9.84 -38.89
C ASN A 278 -37.60 -9.47 -40.21
N LEU A 279 -36.60 -10.26 -40.65
CA LEU A 279 -35.90 -10.19 -41.97
C LEU A 279 -35.15 -8.87 -42.32
N ASP A 280 -34.23 -8.80 -43.30
CA ASP A 280 -33.17 -9.73 -43.78
C ASP A 280 -32.32 -8.98 -44.82
N PHE A 281 -30.99 -9.14 -44.80
CA PHE A 281 -30.16 -9.67 -45.91
C PHE A 281 -28.66 -9.50 -45.63
N ALA A 282 -27.84 -10.49 -46.00
CA ALA A 282 -26.41 -10.50 -45.75
C ALA A 282 -25.56 -10.22 -47.01
N THR A 283 -24.47 -9.46 -46.85
CA THR A 283 -23.11 -9.86 -47.30
C THR A 283 -22.03 -8.93 -46.72
N ASP A 284 -20.79 -9.44 -46.66
CA ASP A 284 -19.52 -8.74 -46.35
C ASP A 284 -19.41 -7.90 -45.07
N ALA A 285 -19.22 -8.59 -43.94
CA ALA A 285 -18.64 -8.03 -42.70
C ALA A 285 -17.87 -9.10 -41.89
N ALA A 286 -16.72 -9.57 -42.39
CA ALA A 286 -15.82 -10.47 -41.66
C ALA A 286 -14.80 -9.70 -40.79
N SER A 287 -15.28 -8.64 -40.13
CA SER A 287 -14.54 -7.68 -39.30
C SER A 287 -15.53 -6.97 -38.37
N LEU A 288 -15.02 -6.15 -37.44
CA LEU A 288 -15.78 -5.28 -36.51
C LEU A 288 -16.53 -6.02 -35.38
N LEU A 289 -15.78 -6.45 -34.36
CA LEU A 289 -16.33 -6.68 -33.01
C LEU A 289 -15.64 -5.78 -31.97
N SER A 290 -16.12 -4.53 -31.94
CA SER A 290 -16.38 -3.72 -30.74
C SER A 290 -15.28 -3.38 -29.72
N PHE A 291 -13.98 -3.54 -30.02
CA PHE A 291 -12.91 -2.88 -29.24
C PHE A 291 -11.93 -2.03 -30.07
N LEU A 292 -12.11 -1.95 -31.40
CA LEU A 292 -11.27 -1.17 -32.32
C LEU A 292 -12.09 -0.63 -33.52
N ASP A 293 -12.85 0.45 -33.33
CA ASP A 293 -13.09 1.40 -34.44
C ASP A 293 -13.44 2.82 -33.99
N LYS A 294 -12.42 3.57 -33.58
CA LYS A 294 -12.12 4.91 -34.13
C LYS A 294 -10.60 5.01 -34.17
N ASN A 295 -10.01 5.13 -35.35
CA ASN A 295 -8.57 5.35 -35.46
C ASN A 295 -8.21 6.73 -34.87
N PRO A 296 -7.09 6.88 -34.13
CA PRO A 296 -6.54 8.20 -33.86
C PRO A 296 -6.14 8.87 -35.20
N PRO A 297 -6.10 10.21 -35.28
CA PRO A 297 -5.70 10.92 -36.49
C PRO A 297 -4.33 10.45 -37.00
N GLN A 298 -4.26 10.05 -38.27
CA GLN A 298 -3.02 9.55 -38.88
C GLN A 298 -2.05 10.68 -39.21
N ASP A 299 -0.91 10.76 -38.51
CA ASP A 299 0.30 11.40 -39.04
C ASP A 299 1.59 11.04 -38.24
N ALA A 300 2.14 9.84 -38.45
CA ALA A 300 3.56 9.50 -38.18
C ALA A 300 3.94 8.11 -38.76
N HIS A 301 4.92 8.05 -39.67
CA HIS A 301 5.44 6.79 -40.22
C HIS A 301 6.63 6.22 -39.44
N VAL A 302 6.62 4.91 -39.14
CA VAL A 302 7.83 4.06 -39.04
C VAL A 302 7.50 2.67 -39.62
N GLU A 303 8.44 2.07 -40.36
CA GLU A 303 8.26 0.75 -41.00
C GLU A 303 8.51 -0.44 -40.04
N VAL A 304 7.81 -1.56 -40.26
CA VAL A 304 7.99 -2.81 -39.51
C VAL A 304 8.76 -3.85 -40.34
N GLY A 305 9.91 -4.30 -39.83
CA GLY A 305 10.61 -5.49 -40.33
C GLY A 305 10.07 -6.77 -39.67
N SER A 306 9.59 -7.72 -40.46
CA SER A 306 8.96 -8.96 -39.96
C SER A 306 9.71 -10.22 -40.37
N SER A 307 9.86 -11.16 -39.42
CA SER A 307 10.02 -12.59 -39.71
C SER A 307 9.62 -13.44 -38.49
N ALA A 308 8.70 -14.39 -38.68
CA ALA A 308 8.19 -15.26 -37.63
C ALA A 308 8.90 -16.62 -37.57
N SER A 309 8.68 -17.40 -36.50
CA SER A 309 8.24 -18.81 -36.63
C SER A 309 7.87 -19.44 -35.28
N VAL A 310 7.01 -20.46 -35.34
CA VAL A 310 6.44 -21.19 -34.19
C VAL A 310 7.02 -22.60 -34.14
N SER A 311 7.16 -23.20 -32.95
CA SER A 311 7.28 -24.65 -32.77
C SER A 311 6.80 -25.07 -31.37
N GLU A 312 5.69 -25.78 -31.32
CA GLU A 312 5.25 -26.55 -30.14
C GLU A 312 5.90 -27.94 -30.14
N THR A 313 5.98 -28.61 -28.98
CA THR A 313 5.24 -29.89 -28.73
C THR A 313 5.65 -30.60 -27.44
N ASN A 314 4.63 -31.13 -26.74
CA ASN A 314 4.60 -32.39 -25.98
C ASN A 314 5.44 -32.61 -24.70
N THR A 315 5.14 -33.58 -23.80
CA THR A 315 3.87 -34.20 -23.29
C THR A 315 4.26 -35.16 -22.15
N GLN A 316 3.52 -35.13 -21.02
CA GLN A 316 3.40 -36.16 -19.94
C GLN A 316 4.66 -36.86 -19.35
N SER A 317 4.71 -36.93 -18.01
CA SER A 317 4.59 -38.22 -17.30
C SER A 317 4.25 -38.02 -15.82
N SER A 318 3.30 -38.80 -15.30
CA SER A 318 2.96 -38.89 -13.87
C SER A 318 3.70 -40.05 -13.21
N ALA A 319 3.95 -39.97 -11.88
CA ALA A 319 4.22 -41.13 -11.03
C ALA A 319 4.01 -40.80 -9.54
N GLU A 320 2.97 -41.36 -8.93
CA GLU A 320 2.79 -41.38 -7.47
C GLU A 320 3.42 -42.65 -6.88
N ILE A 321 4.06 -42.55 -5.70
CA ILE A 321 4.26 -43.71 -4.81
C ILE A 321 4.05 -43.26 -3.35
N SER A 322 3.01 -43.81 -2.72
CA SER A 322 2.74 -43.66 -1.29
C SER A 322 3.01 -44.98 -0.56
N MET A 323 3.66 -44.94 0.60
CA MET A 323 3.71 -46.06 1.56
C MET A 323 3.77 -45.57 3.00
N GLU A 324 2.73 -45.84 3.78
CA GLU A 324 2.82 -45.90 5.25
C GLU A 324 3.48 -47.21 5.69
N LEU A 325 4.11 -47.22 6.87
CA LEU A 325 4.25 -48.43 7.69
C LEU A 325 4.41 -48.06 9.18
N ARG A 326 3.73 -48.79 10.07
CA ARG A 326 3.70 -48.57 11.53
C ARG A 326 4.36 -49.72 12.29
N SER A 327 5.12 -49.43 13.34
CA SER A 327 5.12 -50.22 14.60
C SER A 327 5.96 -49.59 15.73
N SER A 328 5.33 -49.35 16.89
CA SER A 328 5.62 -49.97 18.21
C SER A 328 7.10 -50.20 18.61
N SER A 329 7.63 -49.82 19.79
CA SER A 329 7.07 -49.33 21.09
C SER A 329 8.17 -48.50 21.84
N THR A 330 8.20 -48.12 23.13
CA THR A 330 7.52 -48.55 24.39
C THR A 330 7.62 -47.48 25.52
N SER A 331 7.07 -47.79 26.70
CA SER A 331 7.37 -47.30 28.08
C SER A 331 8.64 -46.46 28.35
N SER A 332 8.66 -45.50 29.28
CA SER A 332 7.61 -45.02 30.23
C SER A 332 8.07 -43.78 31.01
N GLU A 333 7.16 -42.84 31.31
CA GLU A 333 7.01 -42.03 32.56
C GLU A 333 6.18 -40.75 32.29
N SER A 334 4.90 -40.70 32.72
CA SER A 334 4.09 -39.47 32.57
C SER A 334 2.79 -39.43 33.41
N THR A 335 2.87 -39.54 34.74
CA THR A 335 1.68 -39.45 35.64
C THR A 335 1.51 -38.08 36.32
N SER A 336 2.20 -37.05 35.81
CA SER A 336 2.17 -35.67 36.37
C SER A 336 1.57 -34.63 35.41
N ASN A 337 1.46 -34.93 34.11
CA ASN A 337 1.12 -33.92 33.09
C ASN A 337 -0.38 -33.73 32.86
N SER A 338 -1.24 -34.68 33.24
CA SER A 338 -2.69 -34.58 33.01
C SER A 338 -3.31 -33.37 33.74
N PHE A 339 -2.92 -33.15 35.00
CA PHE A 339 -3.47 -32.08 35.83
C PHE A 339 -3.14 -30.67 35.33
N LEU A 340 -2.01 -30.50 34.64
CA LEU A 340 -1.64 -29.26 33.95
C LEU A 340 -2.39 -29.09 32.62
N SER A 341 -2.58 -30.19 31.86
CA SER A 341 -3.27 -30.15 30.56
C SER A 341 -4.75 -29.76 30.65
N GLU A 342 -5.39 -29.97 31.81
CA GLU A 342 -6.80 -29.66 32.02
C GLU A 342 -7.02 -28.19 32.45
N GLN A 343 -6.08 -27.59 33.20
CA GLN A 343 -6.10 -26.15 33.53
C GLN A 343 -5.85 -25.24 32.32
N LEU A 344 -5.13 -25.72 31.29
CA LEU A 344 -4.85 -24.96 30.08
C LEU A 344 -6.06 -24.82 29.13
N LYS A 345 -7.14 -25.60 29.33
CA LYS A 345 -8.37 -25.46 28.51
C LYS A 345 -9.31 -24.36 28.97
N THR A 346 -9.08 -23.77 30.14
CA THR A 346 -9.89 -22.68 30.70
C THR A 346 -9.12 -21.35 30.64
N ARG A 347 -8.81 -20.82 29.43
CA ARG A 347 -8.28 -19.44 29.32
C ARG A 347 -8.28 -18.66 27.98
N ASN A 348 -9.00 -19.08 26.92
CA ASN A 348 -9.05 -18.30 25.68
C ASN A 348 -9.46 -16.82 25.89
N SER A 349 -10.34 -16.55 26.87
CA SER A 349 -10.78 -15.21 27.26
C SER A 349 -9.67 -14.25 27.69
N ASP A 350 -8.58 -14.75 28.25
CA ASP A 350 -7.55 -13.90 28.88
C ASP A 350 -6.43 -13.57 27.89
N THR A 351 -6.22 -14.42 26.88
CA THR A 351 -5.41 -14.10 25.70
C THR A 351 -6.01 -12.94 24.90
N ASP A 352 -7.34 -12.83 24.84
CA ASP A 352 -8.02 -11.72 24.17
C ASP A 352 -7.76 -10.39 24.88
N VAL A 353 -7.82 -10.37 26.22
CA VAL A 353 -7.58 -9.17 27.04
C VAL A 353 -6.17 -8.60 26.86
N ILE A 354 -5.13 -9.44 26.89
CA ILE A 354 -3.75 -8.96 26.74
C ILE A 354 -3.40 -8.61 25.28
N SER A 355 -4.08 -9.23 24.31
CA SER A 355 -3.83 -8.96 22.88
C SER A 355 -4.67 -7.83 22.29
N ALA A 356 -5.81 -7.43 22.87
CA ALA A 356 -6.63 -6.34 22.31
C ALA A 356 -5.86 -5.02 22.06
N PRO A 357 -5.00 -4.51 22.97
CA PRO A 357 -4.19 -3.31 22.69
C PRO A 357 -3.12 -3.51 21.60
N ILE A 358 -2.67 -4.76 21.39
CA ILE A 358 -1.69 -5.16 20.37
C ILE A 358 -2.38 -5.21 19.00
N GLN A 359 -3.50 -5.92 18.91
CA GLN A 359 -4.35 -5.99 17.71
C GLN A 359 -4.79 -4.60 17.27
N TYR A 360 -5.09 -3.70 18.23
CA TYR A 360 -5.41 -2.31 17.92
C TYR A 360 -4.29 -1.58 17.20
N VAL A 361 -3.06 -1.51 17.74
CA VAL A 361 -1.95 -0.80 17.07
C VAL A 361 -1.57 -1.44 15.73
N GLN A 362 -1.75 -2.76 15.60
CA GLN A 362 -1.52 -3.51 14.37
C GLN A 362 -2.58 -3.26 13.28
N SER A 363 -3.82 -2.92 13.68
CA SER A 363 -4.88 -2.53 12.74
C SER A 363 -4.68 -1.15 12.10
N LEU A 364 -3.85 -0.29 12.70
CA LEU A 364 -3.65 1.09 12.23
C LEU A 364 -2.78 1.13 10.95
N PRO A 365 -3.14 1.90 9.90
CA PRO A 365 -2.45 1.87 8.60
C PRO A 365 -0.91 2.05 8.65
N SER A 366 -0.20 0.97 8.28
CA SER A 366 1.26 0.88 8.29
C SER A 366 1.87 1.12 6.90
N LYS A 367 3.07 1.73 6.85
CA LYS A 367 3.85 1.89 5.60
C LYS A 367 4.72 0.68 5.22
N GLY A 368 4.68 -0.43 5.98
CA GLY A 368 5.41 -1.67 5.68
C GLY A 368 6.95 -1.63 5.75
N PHE A 369 7.57 -0.44 5.87
CA PHE A 369 9.01 -0.19 5.71
C PHE A 369 9.95 -1.23 6.32
N ARG A 370 9.73 -1.64 7.58
CA ARG A 370 10.59 -2.62 8.29
C ARG A 370 10.54 -4.01 7.67
N THR A 371 9.36 -4.47 7.30
CA THR A 371 9.16 -5.76 6.62
C THR A 371 9.77 -5.72 5.23
N THR A 372 9.55 -4.64 4.48
CA THR A 372 10.16 -4.43 3.16
C THR A 372 11.69 -4.36 3.25
N LEU A 373 12.25 -3.72 4.28
CA LEU A 373 13.70 -3.67 4.52
C LEU A 373 14.27 -5.07 4.73
N ILE A 374 13.64 -5.91 5.55
CA ILE A 374 14.03 -7.31 5.75
C ILE A 374 14.07 -8.05 4.40
N ASP A 375 13.03 -7.92 3.57
CA ASP A 375 13.01 -8.56 2.24
C ASP A 375 14.09 -8.01 1.30
N CYS A 376 14.37 -6.70 1.33
CA CYS A 376 15.47 -6.07 0.58
C CYS A 376 16.83 -6.63 1.00
N LEU A 377 17.11 -6.75 2.30
CA LEU A 377 18.39 -7.27 2.79
C LEU A 377 18.51 -8.78 2.57
N ASN A 378 17.40 -9.52 2.57
CA ASN A 378 17.42 -10.97 2.41
C ASN A 378 17.91 -11.40 1.01
N ARG A 379 17.77 -10.52 0.01
CA ARG A 379 18.33 -10.67 -1.35
C ARG A 379 19.85 -10.89 -1.37
N TRP A 380 20.55 -10.47 -0.31
CA TRP A 380 21.99 -10.69 -0.12
C TRP A 380 22.30 -11.74 0.96
N LEU A 381 21.49 -11.77 2.03
CA LEU A 381 21.80 -12.55 3.24
C LEU A 381 21.29 -14.00 3.18
N GLU A 382 20.33 -14.35 2.32
CA GLU A 382 19.87 -15.75 2.13
C GLU A 382 19.46 -16.43 3.46
N VAL A 383 18.70 -15.72 4.29
CA VAL A 383 18.19 -16.21 5.58
C VAL A 383 17.12 -17.29 5.35
N PRO A 384 17.19 -18.44 6.05
CA PRO A 384 16.19 -19.50 5.93
C PRO A 384 14.78 -19.00 6.25
N PRO A 385 13.71 -19.52 5.58
CA PRO A 385 12.35 -19.01 5.75
C PRO A 385 11.85 -18.98 7.21
N ARG A 386 12.13 -20.02 8.01
CA ARG A 386 11.79 -20.09 9.44
C ARG A 386 12.38 -18.92 10.23
N ASP A 387 13.68 -18.71 10.07
CA ASP A 387 14.43 -17.69 10.80
C ASP A 387 14.02 -16.30 10.32
N MET A 388 13.75 -16.12 9.02
CA MET A 388 13.29 -14.88 8.41
C MET A 388 11.87 -14.48 8.88
N GLU A 389 10.94 -15.44 8.93
CA GLU A 389 9.60 -15.23 9.49
C GLU A 389 9.66 -14.84 10.96
N CYS A 390 10.51 -15.51 11.75
CA CYS A 390 10.72 -15.17 13.15
C CYS A 390 11.32 -13.75 13.31
N ILE A 391 12.32 -13.37 12.51
CA ILE A 391 12.88 -12.01 12.50
C ILE A 391 11.81 -10.97 12.15
N LYS A 392 10.97 -11.21 11.14
CA LYS A 392 9.84 -10.33 10.80
C LYS A 392 8.86 -10.18 11.97
N ARG A 393 8.46 -11.29 12.60
CA ARG A 393 7.58 -11.33 13.77
C ARG A 393 8.16 -10.49 14.91
N VAL A 394 9.42 -10.76 15.27
CA VAL A 394 10.17 -10.07 16.35
C VAL A 394 10.29 -8.58 16.09
N ILE A 395 10.77 -8.17 14.92
CA ILE A 395 10.99 -6.75 14.59
C ILE A 395 9.66 -5.97 14.54
N ASN A 396 8.57 -6.60 14.10
CA ASN A 396 7.24 -5.99 14.16
C ASN A 396 6.73 -5.89 15.61
N SER A 397 6.76 -6.98 16.40
CA SER A 397 6.38 -6.97 17.82
C SER A 397 7.13 -5.92 18.64
N LEU A 398 8.44 -5.79 18.43
CA LEU A 398 9.27 -4.78 19.10
C LEU A 398 8.91 -3.34 18.65
N HIS A 399 8.59 -3.15 17.37
CA HIS A 399 8.17 -1.84 16.88
C HIS A 399 6.77 -1.44 17.37
N ASP A 400 5.81 -2.36 17.37
CA ASP A 400 4.46 -2.12 17.87
C ASP A 400 4.50 -1.81 19.38
N SER A 401 5.35 -2.53 20.13
CA SER A 401 5.62 -2.25 21.54
C SER A 401 6.23 -0.85 21.74
N SER A 402 7.28 -0.50 21.00
CA SER A 402 7.91 0.82 21.10
C SER A 402 6.94 1.95 20.76
N LEU A 403 6.04 1.75 19.78
CA LEU A 403 5.02 2.76 19.44
C LEU A 403 4.03 2.99 20.58
N ILE A 404 3.57 1.93 21.24
CA ILE A 404 2.64 2.03 22.38
C ILE A 404 3.31 2.73 23.58
N LEU A 405 4.60 2.46 23.83
CA LEU A 405 5.34 3.09 24.93
C LEU A 405 5.69 4.55 24.62
N ASP A 406 6.23 4.87 23.44
CA ASP A 406 6.46 6.26 23.02
C ASP A 406 5.14 7.07 23.11
N ASP A 407 4.01 6.55 22.60
CA ASP A 407 2.70 7.23 22.73
C ASP A 407 2.35 7.61 24.18
N ILE A 408 2.73 6.79 25.16
CA ILE A 408 2.44 6.98 26.59
C ILE A 408 3.44 7.93 27.25
N GLU A 409 4.72 7.76 26.94
CA GLU A 409 5.83 8.52 27.54
C GLU A 409 5.86 9.96 27.02
N ASP A 410 5.43 10.16 25.77
CA ASP A 410 5.28 11.46 25.11
C ASP A 410 3.92 12.13 25.39
N GLY A 411 2.91 11.35 25.78
CA GLY A 411 1.52 11.81 25.94
C GLY A 411 0.79 12.07 24.62
N ALA A 412 1.26 11.49 23.51
CA ALA A 412 0.71 11.64 22.18
C ALA A 412 -0.73 11.12 22.12
N LYS A 413 -1.64 11.93 21.57
CA LYS A 413 -3.08 11.61 21.55
C LYS A 413 -3.49 10.82 20.32
N LEU A 414 -2.70 10.91 19.24
CA LEU A 414 -3.00 10.34 17.94
C LEU A 414 -1.84 9.50 17.41
N ARG A 415 -2.17 8.32 16.87
CA ARG A 415 -1.25 7.47 16.12
C ARG A 415 -1.84 7.20 14.74
N ARG A 416 -1.12 7.62 13.68
CA ARG A 416 -1.50 7.39 12.26
C ARG A 416 -2.88 7.98 11.87
N GLY A 417 -3.37 9.01 12.58
CA GLY A 417 -4.70 9.63 12.37
C GLY A 417 -5.82 9.08 13.28
N PHE A 418 -5.54 8.06 14.09
CA PHE A 418 -6.48 7.43 15.02
C PHE A 418 -6.06 7.70 16.47
N PRO A 419 -6.92 7.52 17.49
CA PRO A 419 -6.51 7.63 18.90
C PRO A 419 -5.30 6.74 19.22
N ALA A 420 -4.38 7.22 20.05
CA ALA A 420 -3.27 6.38 20.53
C ALA A 420 -3.79 5.23 21.41
N THR A 421 -3.11 4.08 21.42
CA THR A 421 -3.56 2.84 22.09
C THR A 421 -3.92 3.05 23.57
N HIS A 422 -3.18 3.91 24.27
CA HIS A 422 -3.43 4.21 25.67
C HIS A 422 -4.67 5.10 25.92
N VAL A 423 -5.13 5.84 24.91
CA VAL A 423 -6.38 6.63 24.96
C VAL A 423 -7.59 5.71 24.89
N VAL A 424 -7.49 4.60 24.14
CA VAL A 424 -8.55 3.59 23.99
C VAL A 424 -8.60 2.62 25.18
N TYR A 425 -7.46 2.03 25.56
CA TYR A 425 -7.40 0.96 26.57
C TYR A 425 -6.94 1.43 27.96
N GLY A 426 -6.53 2.69 28.11
CA GLY A 426 -5.91 3.21 29.32
C GLY A 426 -4.43 2.81 29.46
N THR A 427 -3.64 3.71 30.04
CA THR A 427 -2.18 3.60 30.19
C THR A 427 -1.72 2.25 30.77
N SER A 428 -2.37 1.75 31.82
CA SER A 428 -1.96 0.52 32.50
C SER A 428 -2.09 -0.74 31.63
N GLN A 429 -3.15 -0.85 30.82
CA GLN A 429 -3.32 -2.00 29.92
C GLN A 429 -2.34 -1.91 28.74
N ALA A 430 -2.18 -0.70 28.19
CA ALA A 430 -1.25 -0.45 27.09
C ALA A 430 0.22 -0.74 27.47
N ILE A 431 0.70 -0.28 28.64
CA ILE A 431 2.04 -0.62 29.15
C ILE A 431 2.20 -2.14 29.32
N ASN A 432 1.22 -2.83 29.92
CA ASN A 432 1.29 -4.27 30.16
C ASN A 432 1.39 -5.06 28.84
N SER A 433 0.55 -4.71 27.86
CA SER A 433 0.54 -5.37 26.54
C SER A 433 1.80 -5.07 25.71
N ALA A 434 2.33 -3.85 25.77
CA ALA A 434 3.62 -3.51 25.16
C ALA A 434 4.79 -4.27 25.84
N THR A 435 4.77 -4.37 27.17
CA THR A 435 5.76 -5.16 27.93
C THR A 435 5.70 -6.65 27.54
N PHE A 436 4.50 -7.18 27.32
CA PHE A 436 4.29 -8.56 26.86
C PHE A 436 4.87 -8.83 25.46
N LEU A 437 4.79 -7.87 24.53
CA LEU A 437 5.44 -7.99 23.21
C LEU A 437 6.97 -8.15 23.30
N TYR A 438 7.64 -7.53 24.28
CA TYR A 438 9.07 -7.77 24.52
C TYR A 438 9.34 -9.20 24.99
N VAL A 439 8.47 -9.78 25.82
CA VAL A 439 8.58 -11.17 26.27
C VAL A 439 8.43 -12.11 25.07
N GLN A 440 7.36 -11.94 24.26
CA GLN A 440 7.13 -12.74 23.06
C GLN A 440 8.27 -12.64 22.04
N ALA A 441 8.90 -11.46 21.91
CA ALA A 441 10.06 -11.26 21.05
C ALA A 441 11.30 -12.04 21.53
N VAL A 442 11.54 -12.10 22.85
CA VAL A 442 12.61 -12.91 23.45
C VAL A 442 12.31 -14.41 23.30
N GLU A 443 11.08 -14.85 23.58
CA GLU A 443 10.66 -16.24 23.41
C GLU A 443 10.83 -16.69 21.95
N ALA A 444 10.39 -15.89 20.98
CA ALA A 444 10.51 -16.18 19.56
C ALA A 444 11.97 -16.37 19.07
N ILE A 445 12.92 -15.55 19.54
CA ILE A 445 14.35 -15.76 19.22
C ILE A 445 14.92 -16.95 19.99
N HIS A 446 14.43 -17.24 21.20
CA HIS A 446 14.86 -18.41 21.97
C HIS A 446 14.48 -19.73 21.29
N GLU A 447 13.29 -19.83 20.69
CA GLU A 447 12.79 -20.97 19.90
C GLU A 447 13.69 -21.34 18.71
N LEU A 448 14.54 -20.42 18.23
CA LEU A 448 15.49 -20.70 17.14
C LEU A 448 16.77 -21.41 17.62
N GLU A 449 17.00 -21.51 18.94
CA GLU A 449 18.22 -22.04 19.59
C GLU A 449 19.54 -21.35 19.16
N ASN A 450 19.46 -20.27 18.38
CA ASN A 450 20.62 -19.53 17.89
C ASN A 450 21.12 -18.50 18.92
N LYS A 451 22.18 -18.86 19.66
CA LYS A 451 22.79 -17.98 20.67
C LYS A 451 23.23 -16.62 20.11
N GLU A 452 23.74 -16.56 18.88
CA GLU A 452 24.22 -15.30 18.29
C GLU A 452 23.05 -14.32 18.08
N MET A 453 21.90 -14.81 17.61
CA MET A 453 20.68 -14.00 17.49
C MET A 453 20.14 -13.53 18.85
N MET A 454 20.26 -14.37 19.90
CA MET A 454 19.87 -13.99 21.27
C MET A 454 20.80 -12.92 21.86
N ASP A 455 22.12 -13.08 21.70
CA ASP A 455 23.11 -12.08 22.14
C ASP A 455 22.91 -10.73 21.43
N VAL A 456 22.61 -10.76 20.12
CA VAL A 456 22.24 -9.57 19.31
C VAL A 456 20.94 -8.93 19.83
N LEU A 457 19.86 -9.71 19.99
CA LEU A 457 18.58 -9.21 20.49
C LEU A 457 18.74 -8.48 21.83
N LEU A 458 19.35 -9.16 22.83
CA LEU A 458 19.50 -8.61 24.17
C LEU A 458 20.42 -7.38 24.21
N SER A 459 21.45 -7.34 23.35
CA SER A 459 22.33 -6.17 23.20
C SER A 459 21.56 -4.95 22.68
N HIS A 460 20.81 -5.09 21.59
CA HIS A 460 20.07 -3.97 20.99
C HIS A 460 18.83 -3.58 21.79
N LEU A 461 18.13 -4.51 22.45
CA LEU A 461 17.07 -4.19 23.42
C LEU A 461 17.58 -3.29 24.54
N LYS A 462 18.77 -3.60 25.09
CA LYS A 462 19.41 -2.73 26.10
C LYS A 462 19.73 -1.35 25.53
N GLN A 463 20.25 -1.26 24.32
CA GLN A 463 20.56 0.02 23.66
C GLN A 463 19.30 0.87 23.45
N LEU A 464 18.19 0.27 22.98
CA LEU A 464 16.91 0.93 22.80
C LEU A 464 16.43 1.63 24.08
N PHE A 465 16.43 0.92 25.22
CA PHE A 465 16.07 1.53 26.51
C PHE A 465 17.09 2.57 26.99
N CYS A 466 18.38 2.42 26.70
CA CYS A 466 19.38 3.45 26.99
C CYS A 466 19.13 4.74 26.17
N GLY A 467 18.86 4.62 24.87
CA GLY A 467 18.50 5.75 24.01
C GLY A 467 17.23 6.46 24.50
N GLN A 468 16.15 5.71 24.73
CA GLN A 468 14.90 6.24 25.29
C GLN A 468 15.14 7.00 26.61
N SER A 469 15.95 6.43 27.51
CA SER A 469 16.22 7.04 28.80
C SER A 469 16.91 8.41 28.72
N LEU A 470 17.68 8.67 27.65
CA LEU A 470 18.31 9.97 27.40
C LEU A 470 17.29 11.00 26.89
N ASP A 471 16.47 10.64 25.91
CA ASP A 471 15.41 11.48 25.34
C ASP A 471 14.43 11.97 26.43
N LEU A 472 13.92 11.01 27.23
CA LEU A 472 13.05 11.30 28.37
C LEU A 472 13.76 12.12 29.46
N TYR A 473 15.02 11.80 29.78
CA TYR A 473 15.77 12.53 30.80
C TYR A 473 15.98 13.99 30.41
N TRP A 474 16.34 14.28 29.15
CA TRP A 474 16.51 15.64 28.67
C TRP A 474 15.20 16.40 28.68
N THR A 475 14.15 15.82 28.08
CA THR A 475 12.82 16.44 27.96
C THR A 475 12.19 16.72 29.32
N PHE A 476 12.32 15.82 30.29
CA PHE A 476 11.84 16.02 31.67
C PHE A 476 12.64 17.08 32.44
N ASN A 477 13.97 17.06 32.36
CA ASN A 477 14.85 17.97 33.12
C ASN A 477 15.11 19.31 32.41
N ARG A 478 14.51 19.54 31.23
CA ARG A 478 14.80 20.67 30.30
C ARG A 478 16.28 20.84 29.97
N ARG A 479 17.05 19.74 29.92
CA ARG A 479 18.49 19.78 29.62
C ARG A 479 18.73 19.52 28.14
N CYS A 480 18.67 20.57 27.31
CA CYS A 480 19.02 20.49 25.89
C CYS A 480 20.38 19.79 25.71
N PRO A 481 20.47 18.73 24.89
CA PRO A 481 21.73 18.05 24.61
C PRO A 481 22.59 18.85 23.62
N THR A 482 23.86 18.48 23.54
CA THR A 482 24.71 18.79 22.38
C THR A 482 24.31 17.96 21.17
N GLU A 483 24.74 18.36 19.96
CA GLU A 483 24.50 17.57 18.73
C GLU A 483 25.15 16.19 18.79
N GLU A 484 26.35 16.06 19.36
CA GLU A 484 27.03 14.77 19.56
C GLU A 484 26.20 13.84 20.47
N GLU A 485 25.77 14.32 21.63
CA GLU A 485 24.90 13.57 22.54
C GLU A 485 23.57 13.17 21.86
N TYR A 486 22.91 14.10 21.16
CA TYR A 486 21.64 13.85 20.48
C TYR A 486 21.77 12.80 19.38
N LEU A 487 22.82 12.87 18.54
CA LEU A 487 23.06 11.87 17.49
C LEU A 487 23.38 10.49 18.10
N ASP A 488 24.10 10.44 19.22
CA ASP A 488 24.36 9.17 19.94
C ASP A 488 23.14 8.62 20.68
N MET A 489 22.19 9.45 21.09
CA MET A 489 20.87 8.99 21.53
C MET A 489 20.11 8.35 20.37
N ILE A 490 20.10 8.96 19.17
CA ILE A 490 19.45 8.35 18.00
C ILE A 490 20.13 7.04 17.60
N ASN A 491 21.46 6.96 17.63
CA ASN A 491 22.20 5.74 17.38
C ASN A 491 21.73 4.60 18.32
N GLN A 492 21.39 4.91 19.58
CA GLN A 492 20.88 3.96 20.57
C GLN A 492 19.35 3.71 20.48
N LYS A 493 18.54 4.68 20.05
CA LYS A 493 17.09 4.55 19.80
C LYS A 493 16.86 4.00 18.38
N THR A 494 16.56 4.87 17.42
CA THR A 494 16.15 4.47 16.05
C THR A 494 17.25 3.73 15.26
N GLY A 495 18.53 4.02 15.53
CA GLY A 495 19.68 3.32 14.93
C GLY A 495 19.86 1.88 15.42
N ALA A 496 19.60 1.60 16.70
CA ALA A 496 19.75 0.26 17.26
C ALA A 496 18.72 -0.71 16.68
N LEU A 497 17.46 -0.28 16.44
CA LEU A 497 16.46 -1.15 15.82
C LEU A 497 16.83 -1.54 14.38
N LEU A 498 17.36 -0.62 13.58
CA LEU A 498 17.84 -0.95 12.22
C LEU A 498 19.10 -1.81 12.24
N SER A 499 20.00 -1.57 13.20
CA SER A 499 21.20 -2.39 13.38
C SER A 499 20.83 -3.83 13.78
N MET A 500 19.88 -3.99 14.72
CA MET A 500 19.29 -5.27 15.12
C MET A 500 18.70 -6.04 13.93
N VAL A 501 17.97 -5.38 13.01
CA VAL A 501 17.48 -6.02 11.77
C VAL A 501 18.63 -6.65 11.00
N SER A 502 19.67 -5.87 10.67
CA SER A 502 20.83 -6.37 9.91
C SER A 502 21.58 -7.47 10.66
N GLU A 503 21.83 -7.31 11.97
CA GLU A 503 22.64 -8.24 12.76
C GLU A 503 21.92 -9.57 13.04
N LEU A 504 20.60 -9.56 13.28
CA LEU A 504 19.81 -10.80 13.40
C LEU A 504 19.83 -11.60 12.09
N MET A 505 19.71 -10.94 10.94
CA MET A 505 19.77 -11.59 9.63
C MET A 505 21.17 -12.12 9.31
N ILE A 506 22.23 -11.39 9.68
CA ILE A 506 23.63 -11.83 9.56
C ILE A 506 23.87 -13.10 10.41
N ALA A 507 23.43 -13.10 11.67
CA ALA A 507 23.55 -14.24 12.59
C ALA A 507 22.71 -15.46 12.16
N ALA A 508 21.59 -15.24 11.45
CA ALA A 508 20.77 -16.30 10.88
C ALA A 508 21.35 -16.85 9.55
N SER A 509 22.02 -16.04 8.75
CA SER A 509 22.52 -16.41 7.42
C SER A 509 23.53 -17.57 7.44
N PRO A 510 23.26 -18.71 6.76
CA PRO A 510 24.24 -19.78 6.56
C PRO A 510 25.38 -19.36 5.62
N ARG A 511 25.04 -18.58 4.57
CA ARG A 511 26.00 -18.04 3.59
C ARG A 511 27.04 -17.16 4.27
N TYR A 512 26.62 -16.27 5.16
CA TYR A 512 27.52 -15.45 5.96
C TYR A 512 28.38 -16.29 6.93
N ARG A 513 27.77 -17.27 7.62
CA ARG A 513 28.47 -18.14 8.58
C ARG A 513 29.53 -19.04 7.92
N ALA A 514 29.45 -19.27 6.60
CA ALA A 514 30.47 -19.98 5.82
C ALA A 514 31.68 -19.11 5.39
N ASN A 515 31.59 -17.77 5.49
CA ASN A 515 32.67 -16.86 5.07
C ASN A 515 33.86 -16.84 6.04
N SER A 516 35.00 -16.30 5.60
CA SER A 516 36.15 -16.09 6.48
C SER A 516 35.86 -15.01 7.55
N LEU A 517 36.49 -15.14 8.73
CA LEU A 517 36.46 -14.12 9.79
C LEU A 517 36.90 -12.72 9.32
N SER A 518 37.62 -12.61 8.20
CA SER A 518 37.96 -11.34 7.53
C SER A 518 36.76 -10.74 6.80
N GLN A 519 36.11 -11.52 5.92
CA GLN A 519 34.91 -11.09 5.18
C GLN A 519 33.75 -10.81 6.12
N GLN A 520 33.52 -11.67 7.12
CA GLN A 520 32.47 -11.50 8.12
C GLN A 520 32.51 -10.11 8.78
N ARG A 521 33.71 -9.65 9.19
CA ARG A 521 33.90 -8.32 9.78
C ARG A 521 33.80 -7.16 8.78
N LEU A 522 34.08 -7.39 7.48
CA LEU A 522 33.86 -6.37 6.44
C LEU A 522 32.35 -6.19 6.19
N THR A 523 31.63 -7.29 6.00
CA THR A 523 30.18 -7.31 5.82
C THR A 523 29.46 -6.70 7.03
N GLN A 524 29.82 -7.09 8.27
CA GLN A 524 29.30 -6.46 9.50
C GLN A 524 29.56 -4.95 9.54
N LYS A 525 30.76 -4.49 9.15
CA LYS A 525 31.08 -3.07 9.13
C LYS A 525 30.26 -2.31 8.08
N ALA A 526 30.03 -2.89 6.90
CA ALA A 526 29.21 -2.28 5.86
C ALA A 526 27.75 -2.14 6.31
N PHE A 527 27.15 -3.21 6.84
CA PHE A 527 25.80 -3.15 7.41
C PHE A 527 25.69 -2.18 8.60
N SER A 528 26.66 -2.17 9.52
CA SER A 528 26.68 -1.22 10.64
C SER A 528 26.74 0.24 10.16
N SER A 529 27.52 0.52 9.11
CA SER A 529 27.65 1.87 8.53
C SER A 529 26.34 2.31 7.86
N PHE A 530 25.74 1.43 7.04
CA PHE A 530 24.42 1.61 6.44
C PHE A 530 23.30 1.81 7.48
N SER A 531 23.16 0.90 8.45
CA SER A 531 22.06 0.89 9.43
C SER A 531 22.15 2.08 10.39
N ARG A 532 23.35 2.47 10.82
CA ARG A 532 23.57 3.67 11.64
C ARG A 532 23.18 4.94 10.89
N LEU A 533 23.68 5.13 9.66
CA LEU A 533 23.36 6.34 8.88
C LEU A 533 21.88 6.40 8.50
N SER A 534 21.27 5.27 8.17
CA SER A 534 19.84 5.15 7.91
C SER A 534 18.99 5.47 9.14
N GLY A 535 19.44 5.09 10.35
CA GLY A 535 18.77 5.41 11.60
C GLY A 535 18.81 6.90 11.94
N LEU A 536 19.98 7.52 11.79
CA LEU A 536 20.15 8.98 11.92
C LEU A 536 19.24 9.73 10.94
N TYR A 537 19.26 9.34 9.66
CA TYR A 537 18.41 9.92 8.64
C TYR A 537 16.93 9.74 8.93
N TYR A 538 16.48 8.53 9.29
CA TYR A 538 15.07 8.24 9.54
C TYR A 538 14.52 9.12 10.68
N GLN A 539 15.26 9.24 11.80
CA GLN A 539 14.80 10.03 12.94
C GLN A 539 14.77 11.53 12.63
N VAL A 540 15.89 12.11 12.21
CA VAL A 540 15.98 13.56 11.93
C VAL A 540 15.01 13.97 10.81
N ARG A 541 14.66 13.04 9.91
CA ARG A 541 13.60 13.22 8.92
C ARG A 541 12.20 13.20 9.55
N ASP A 542 11.88 12.31 10.50
CA ASP A 542 10.54 12.32 11.12
C ASP A 542 10.33 13.60 11.95
N ASP A 543 11.33 14.00 12.74
CA ASP A 543 11.41 15.30 13.43
C ASP A 543 11.15 16.45 12.42
N TYR A 544 11.92 16.52 11.33
CA TYR A 544 11.81 17.57 10.32
C TYR A 544 10.41 17.60 9.65
N MET A 545 9.88 16.43 9.30
CA MET A 545 8.58 16.31 8.64
C MET A 545 7.41 16.62 9.59
N ASN A 546 7.54 16.40 10.90
CA ASN A 546 6.56 16.84 11.89
C ASN A 546 6.36 18.36 11.85
N ILE A 547 7.46 19.11 11.67
CA ILE A 547 7.44 20.57 11.59
C ILE A 547 6.99 21.10 10.21
N VAL A 548 7.43 20.48 9.10
CA VAL A 548 7.22 21.08 7.75
C VAL A 548 6.11 20.45 6.90
N SER A 549 5.62 19.25 7.22
CA SER A 549 4.71 18.53 6.33
C SER A 549 3.23 18.66 6.74
N ALA A 550 2.41 19.21 5.84
CA ALA A 550 0.95 19.20 5.98
C ALA A 550 0.37 17.78 6.12
N ASP A 551 1.04 16.81 5.48
CA ASP A 551 0.69 15.38 5.52
C ASP A 551 1.02 14.69 6.85
N TYR A 552 1.90 15.29 7.66
CA TYR A 552 2.12 14.91 9.06
C TYR A 552 1.13 15.67 9.95
N ALA A 553 0.94 16.98 9.70
CA ALA A 553 0.02 17.82 10.46
C ALA A 553 -1.43 17.31 10.48
N SER A 554 -1.87 16.60 9.43
CA SER A 554 -3.18 15.95 9.35
C SER A 554 -3.28 14.57 10.02
N ARG A 555 -2.14 13.91 10.33
CA ARG A 555 -2.10 12.52 10.88
C ARG A 555 -1.62 12.44 12.33
N LYS A 556 -0.79 13.41 12.75
CA LYS A 556 -0.24 13.60 14.11
C LYS A 556 -0.89 14.82 14.77
N GLY A 557 -0.94 15.92 14.03
CA GLY A 557 -1.27 17.25 14.52
C GLY A 557 -0.18 18.25 14.11
N TYR A 558 -0.51 19.54 14.02
CA TYR A 558 0.46 20.56 13.61
C TYR A 558 1.60 20.67 14.64
N ALA A 559 2.82 20.27 14.25
CA ALA A 559 4.03 20.28 15.08
C ALA A 559 3.84 19.60 16.45
N GLU A 560 3.42 18.33 16.45
CA GLU A 560 3.18 17.52 17.66
C GLU A 560 4.41 17.44 18.58
N ASP A 561 5.63 17.34 18.04
CA ASP A 561 6.89 17.29 18.83
C ASP A 561 7.07 18.53 19.76
N LEU A 562 6.39 19.64 19.45
CA LEU A 562 6.40 20.85 20.27
C LEU A 562 5.35 20.85 21.40
N ASP A 563 4.33 19.99 21.33
CA ASP A 563 3.45 19.70 22.48
C ASP A 563 4.16 18.74 23.45
N GLU A 564 4.92 17.78 22.92
CA GLU A 564 5.83 16.89 23.68
C GLU A 564 7.01 17.66 24.32
N GLN A 565 7.36 18.82 23.76
CA GLN A 565 8.48 19.69 24.15
C GLN A 565 9.86 19.01 24.01
N LYS A 566 9.99 17.98 23.16
CA LYS A 566 11.25 17.27 22.91
C LYS A 566 12.32 18.16 22.29
N PHE A 567 13.59 17.82 22.52
CA PHE A 567 14.73 18.47 21.87
C PHE A 567 15.03 17.83 20.51
N SER A 568 14.15 18.05 19.53
CA SER A 568 14.38 17.63 18.13
C SER A 568 15.66 18.26 17.55
N TYR A 569 16.22 17.67 16.49
CA TYR A 569 17.51 18.13 15.92
C TYR A 569 17.52 19.64 15.62
N MET A 570 16.39 20.16 15.13
CA MET A 570 16.24 21.58 14.81
C MET A 570 16.35 22.49 16.04
N LEU A 571 15.87 22.05 17.20
CA LEU A 571 16.01 22.78 18.47
C LEU A 571 17.44 22.67 19.01
N VAL A 572 18.05 21.48 18.92
CA VAL A 572 19.46 21.26 19.32
C VAL A 572 20.42 22.11 18.49
N TYR A 573 20.21 22.19 17.17
CA TYR A 573 20.97 23.06 16.28
C TYR A 573 20.76 24.55 16.61
N MET A 574 19.50 24.97 16.81
CA MET A 574 19.17 26.36 17.16
C MET A 574 19.75 26.78 18.51
N ALA A 575 19.80 25.88 19.49
CA ALA A 575 20.38 26.14 20.81
C ALA A 575 21.89 26.45 20.74
N GLN A 576 22.61 25.85 19.77
CA GLN A 576 24.03 26.13 19.55
C GLN A 576 24.27 27.42 18.75
N GLN A 577 23.52 27.64 17.67
CA GLN A 577 23.74 28.80 16.79
C GLN A 577 23.16 30.10 17.35
N THR A 578 22.03 30.03 18.07
CA THR A 578 21.27 31.18 18.58
C THR A 578 20.67 30.89 19.97
N PRO A 579 21.49 30.86 21.04
CA PRO A 579 21.02 30.57 22.41
C PRO A 579 19.84 31.47 22.85
N GLU A 580 19.87 32.76 22.51
CA GLU A 580 18.79 33.71 22.83
C GLU A 580 17.42 33.36 22.20
N MET A 581 17.40 32.60 21.09
CA MET A 581 16.15 32.07 20.52
C MET A 581 15.68 30.81 21.27
N MET A 582 16.62 30.02 21.82
CA MET A 582 16.28 28.87 22.64
C MET A 582 15.74 29.27 24.02
N ASP A 583 16.27 30.34 24.63
CA ASP A 583 15.72 30.94 25.86
C ASP A 583 14.26 31.39 25.65
N GLN A 584 13.93 31.93 24.47
CA GLN A 584 12.55 32.26 24.09
C GLN A 584 11.68 31.00 23.98
N VAL A 585 12.17 29.92 23.35
CA VAL A 585 11.42 28.64 23.26
C VAL A 585 11.20 28.01 24.64
N GLU A 586 12.21 28.01 25.52
CA GLU A 586 12.05 27.53 26.90
C GLU A 586 11.12 28.43 27.74
N GLY A 587 10.99 29.73 27.41
CA GLY A 587 9.95 30.59 27.97
C GLY A 587 8.55 30.21 27.48
N MET A 588 8.40 29.94 26.18
CA MET A 588 7.16 29.54 25.54
C MET A 588 6.66 28.17 26.00
N PHE A 589 7.54 27.17 26.13
CA PHE A 589 7.21 25.85 26.67
C PHE A 589 6.71 25.91 28.12
N LYS A 590 7.25 26.83 28.94
CA LYS A 590 6.75 27.09 30.31
C LYS A 590 5.35 27.70 30.29
N ALA A 591 5.11 28.68 29.42
CA ALA A 591 3.79 29.30 29.27
C ALA A 591 2.72 28.28 28.80
N MET A 592 3.03 27.44 27.81
CA MET A 592 2.16 26.33 27.38
C MET A 592 1.86 25.38 28.54
N LYS A 593 2.87 24.97 29.31
CA LYS A 593 2.73 24.02 30.43
C LYS A 593 1.88 24.55 31.58
N ASN A 594 1.86 25.86 31.80
CA ASN A 594 0.99 26.53 32.78
C ASN A 594 -0.44 26.73 32.27
N GLY A 595 -0.67 26.72 30.95
CA GLY A 595 -1.91 27.22 30.33
C GLY A 595 -1.97 28.74 30.18
N ASP A 596 -0.83 29.44 30.30
CA ASP A 596 -0.73 30.90 30.19
C ASP A 596 -0.77 31.42 28.73
N ALA A 597 -0.66 30.52 27.74
CA ALA A 597 -0.58 30.85 26.32
C ALA A 597 -1.35 29.86 25.42
N ASP A 598 -1.83 30.34 24.27
CA ASP A 598 -2.44 29.47 23.25
C ASP A 598 -1.39 28.55 22.60
N ALA A 599 -1.67 27.24 22.56
CA ALA A 599 -0.73 26.25 22.07
C ALA A 599 -0.46 26.36 20.55
N LEU A 600 -1.45 26.73 19.74
CA LEU A 600 -1.30 26.80 18.29
C LEU A 600 -0.48 28.02 17.86
N GLU A 601 -0.78 29.20 18.41
CA GLU A 601 0.02 30.42 18.15
C GLU A 601 1.42 30.30 18.75
N THR A 602 1.57 29.63 19.91
CA THR A 602 2.90 29.37 20.47
C THR A 602 3.72 28.45 19.56
N LYS A 603 3.14 27.34 19.05
CA LYS A 603 3.83 26.47 18.09
C LYS A 603 4.18 27.19 16.79
N LYS A 604 3.28 28.00 16.23
CA LYS A 604 3.58 28.87 15.06
C LYS A 604 4.75 29.82 15.33
N PHE A 605 4.81 30.42 16.54
CA PHE A 605 5.90 31.30 16.92
C PHE A 605 7.25 30.54 17.02
N ILE A 606 7.27 29.37 17.65
CA ILE A 606 8.46 28.50 17.75
C ILE A 606 8.95 28.08 16.36
N VAL A 607 8.05 27.64 15.46
CA VAL A 607 8.41 27.32 14.07
C VAL A 607 8.99 28.55 13.34
N SER A 608 8.51 29.76 13.63
CA SER A 608 9.11 30.99 13.10
C SER A 608 10.54 31.24 13.61
N LEU A 609 10.89 30.80 14.83
CA LEU A 609 12.26 30.87 15.37
C LEU A 609 13.17 29.82 14.72
N LEU A 610 12.68 28.59 14.52
CA LEU A 610 13.38 27.54 13.75
C LEU A 610 13.68 27.98 12.31
N GLN A 611 12.80 28.79 11.70
CA GLN A 611 13.05 29.39 10.39
C GLN A 611 14.05 30.56 10.45
N LYS A 612 13.90 31.48 11.41
CA LYS A 612 14.78 32.67 11.56
C LYS A 612 16.22 32.35 11.93
N SER A 613 16.44 31.29 12.72
CA SER A 613 17.76 30.77 13.08
C SER A 613 18.46 30.03 11.92
N GLY A 614 17.76 29.81 10.79
CA GLY A 614 18.26 28.99 9.69
C GLY A 614 18.24 27.48 9.96
N SER A 615 17.80 27.04 11.15
CA SER A 615 17.79 25.65 11.59
C SER A 615 17.08 24.72 10.60
N LEU A 616 15.88 25.07 10.14
CA LEU A 616 15.15 24.28 9.12
C LEU A 616 15.94 24.09 7.83
N GLY A 617 16.76 25.07 7.43
CA GLY A 617 17.62 24.98 6.24
C GLY A 617 18.85 24.09 6.47
N ALA A 618 19.46 24.18 7.65
CA ALA A 618 20.58 23.33 8.05
C ALA A 618 20.16 21.85 8.14
N THR A 619 19.05 21.54 8.81
CA THR A 619 18.49 20.18 8.90
C THR A 619 18.16 19.61 7.53
N ARG A 620 17.52 20.39 6.65
CA ARG A 620 17.20 19.97 5.28
C ARG A 620 18.45 19.62 4.48
N LYS A 621 19.50 20.43 4.60
CA LYS A 621 20.79 20.16 3.95
C LYS A 621 21.45 18.90 4.52
N LEU A 622 21.49 18.73 5.83
CA LEU A 622 22.06 17.55 6.48
C LEU A 622 21.36 16.27 6.01
N LEU A 623 20.04 16.28 5.90
CA LEU A 623 19.27 15.16 5.35
C LEU A 623 19.63 14.88 3.89
N MET A 624 19.81 15.89 3.04
CA MET A 624 20.26 15.70 1.65
C MET A 624 21.71 15.14 1.57
N ASP A 625 22.61 15.62 2.42
CA ASP A 625 23.99 15.13 2.52
C ASP A 625 24.02 13.66 3.02
N TRP A 626 23.16 13.30 3.98
CA TRP A 626 22.98 11.93 4.47
C TRP A 626 22.30 10.99 3.48
N GLN A 627 21.31 11.45 2.69
CA GLN A 627 20.69 10.63 1.64
C GLN A 627 21.74 10.19 0.60
N GLN A 628 22.63 11.11 0.18
CA GLN A 628 23.77 10.77 -0.68
C GLN A 628 24.77 9.82 0.01
N GLY A 629 24.91 9.91 1.33
CA GLY A 629 25.70 8.96 2.13
C GLY A 629 25.08 7.56 2.09
N ILE A 630 23.77 7.43 2.33
CA ILE A 630 23.03 6.16 2.30
C ILE A 630 23.17 5.51 0.91
N THR A 631 23.10 6.28 -0.18
CA THR A 631 23.34 5.76 -1.54
C THR A 631 24.72 5.11 -1.68
N LYS A 632 25.77 5.72 -1.09
CA LYS A 632 27.15 5.18 -1.11
C LYS A 632 27.36 3.98 -0.19
N GLU A 633 26.64 3.92 0.94
CA GLU A 633 26.62 2.73 1.80
C GLU A 633 25.91 1.55 1.09
N ILE A 634 24.84 1.81 0.33
CA ILE A 634 24.21 0.81 -0.55
C ILE A 634 25.18 0.36 -1.64
N GLU A 635 25.88 1.27 -2.33
CA GLU A 635 26.92 0.94 -3.33
C GLU A 635 28.04 0.07 -2.73
N THR A 636 28.42 0.34 -1.49
CA THR A 636 29.42 -0.44 -0.76
C THR A 636 28.92 -1.87 -0.47
N LEU A 637 27.64 -2.02 -0.08
CA LEU A 637 27.02 -3.34 0.10
C LEU A 637 26.83 -4.08 -1.24
N GLU A 638 26.40 -3.41 -2.30
CA GLU A 638 26.29 -3.99 -3.66
C GLU A 638 27.66 -4.49 -4.16
N SER A 639 28.76 -3.80 -3.83
CA SER A 639 30.12 -4.21 -4.15
C SER A 639 30.62 -5.38 -3.28
N GLU A 640 30.26 -5.45 -2.00
CA GLU A 640 30.62 -6.56 -1.09
C GLU A 640 29.90 -7.86 -1.50
N PHE A 641 28.62 -7.78 -1.90
CA PHE A 641 27.82 -8.93 -2.34
C PHE A 641 27.89 -9.20 -3.86
N GLY A 642 28.55 -8.33 -4.63
CA GLY A 642 28.68 -8.44 -6.09
C GLY A 642 27.35 -8.42 -6.86
N THR A 643 26.28 -7.90 -6.25
CA THR A 643 24.90 -8.00 -6.75
C THR A 643 24.12 -6.73 -6.40
N PRO A 644 23.51 -6.03 -7.38
CA PRO A 644 22.73 -4.81 -7.12
C PRO A 644 21.45 -5.09 -6.32
N ASN A 645 21.00 -4.09 -5.57
CA ASN A 645 19.80 -4.17 -4.73
C ASN A 645 18.82 -3.02 -5.04
N PRO A 646 18.17 -3.04 -6.22
CA PRO A 646 17.24 -1.99 -6.65
C PRO A 646 16.06 -1.84 -5.68
N THR A 647 15.63 -2.94 -5.06
CA THR A 647 14.64 -2.98 -3.98
C THR A 647 15.04 -2.10 -2.78
N LEU A 648 16.31 -2.13 -2.35
CA LEU A 648 16.80 -1.29 -1.26
C LEU A 648 16.98 0.18 -1.69
N ARG A 649 17.48 0.42 -2.91
CA ARG A 649 17.61 1.77 -3.49
C ARG A 649 16.27 2.48 -3.54
N LEU A 650 15.23 1.81 -4.05
CA LEU A 650 13.84 2.27 -4.00
C LEU A 650 13.40 2.57 -2.57
N LEU A 651 13.57 1.62 -1.64
CA LEU A 651 13.03 1.76 -0.29
C LEU A 651 13.58 3.01 0.42
N MET A 652 14.86 3.33 0.21
CA MET A 652 15.46 4.55 0.75
C MET A 652 15.10 5.81 -0.04
N GLU A 653 14.93 5.74 -1.37
CA GLU A 653 14.41 6.87 -2.18
C GLU A 653 12.95 7.19 -1.82
N SER A 654 12.14 6.22 -1.38
CA SER A 654 10.77 6.45 -0.88
C SER A 654 10.74 7.30 0.40
N LEU A 655 11.88 7.40 1.09
CA LEU A 655 12.10 8.29 2.23
C LEU A 655 12.77 9.60 1.83
N ARG A 656 12.94 9.92 0.55
CA ARG A 656 13.44 11.22 0.09
C ARG A 656 12.63 12.38 0.70
N ILE A 657 13.29 13.53 0.83
CA ILE A 657 12.64 14.82 1.05
C ILE A 657 12.69 15.64 -0.25
N ASP A 658 11.58 16.26 -0.62
CA ASP A 658 11.49 17.07 -1.84
C ASP A 658 12.38 18.32 -1.75
N THR A 659 12.79 18.84 -2.91
CA THR A 659 13.68 19.99 -3.11
C THR A 659 12.92 21.30 -3.28
#